data_AF-A0A0M0KBW5-F1
#
_entry.id   AF-A0A0M0KBW5-F1
#
_cell.length_a   1.000
_cell.length_b   1.000
_cell.length_c   1.000
_cell.angle_alpha   90.00
_cell.angle_beta   90.00
_cell.angle_gamma   90.00
#
_symmetry.space_group_name_H-M   'P 1'
#
loop_
_entity.id
_entity.type
_entity.pdbx_description
1 polymer ?
#
loop_
_entity_poly.entity_id
_entity_poly.type
_entity_poly.pdbx_seq_one_letter_code
_entity_poly.pdbx_strand_id
1 'polypeptide(L)'
;MDVGGAVGLLALGYSHTCAYLTASALLKCWGYNYNGQLGDGTTTHRATPTTIDVGGAVGLLALGDHHTCAYLTNSTLLKCWGYNIYGQLGDGTTTQRATPTTIDVGGAVGLLALGGSHTCAYVTNSTLLKCWGANYFGQLGDGTTTQRATPTTINFWGTVGLLALGGSHTCAYVTNSTLPKCWGYNYYGQLGDNTTTNRVSPFSPPALCGTLSADTFLVAGGQVYVLTCQVFVPSGVVLRIAQGVTIYASPVAAGGGGAPALIVEKGGSLLAEGSATAPITFTAFNPTESSSSSSVSTDPTVLETRGKWGGLILLGSAPTNVATTTIIEGITAKTYGGTNPTDSSGSLQYVRVWHGGAVVGANNEINGITFGGVGSGTIVDHCEVAYNVDDGFEFFGGTVNVKYLSALFVGDDGFDTDQGYIGKGQFLIVIEGLSGDHSMEIDSGIGSNQDVTPRSHPAFYSFTLIGGGTGTGARTGELIHVNDGTGGKFGNGILAYPHLNGLLFEDCGSTLSYTQTLPAASVSISNPGYFYFSANNIIDTATTASQFALLAGGSGVAACTPADTWTAVLGAPGFVAVSAATDLAEGSATFNPLPSATGAACTGTKDALPNSDPFFSSVSCKGAFGSSTDNWLAGYSWLACSGKMAGATCPGVPATLFAALGSSVVAIGGTISSSLALVSGTSYLLTSQLFVPSGMALNIEAGVMVYALPAASPTSAPAIVVLKGGRIVAPGTATMPITFTSVLAESALVSSATASTDSNENAITLGERGKWGGLILLGKAPTNMPTSTQIEGITGYTYGGTDATESSGTLQYVRVWHGGAIVGANNEINGITFGGVGSGTTVA
;
A
#
# COMPACT_ATOMS: atom_id res chain seq x y z
N MET A 1 -1.77 -1.07 56.21
CA MET A 1 -0.46 -1.70 55.95
C MET A 1 0.56 -0.58 55.93
N ASP A 2 1.63 -0.71 56.72
CA ASP A 2 2.74 0.24 56.72
C ASP A 2 3.93 -0.41 55.98
N VAL A 3 4.41 0.24 54.93
CA VAL A 3 5.58 -0.19 54.14
C VAL A 3 6.87 0.46 54.62
N GLY A 4 6.80 1.36 55.62
CA GLY A 4 7.95 1.93 56.31
C GLY A 4 8.64 3.08 55.57
N GLY A 5 7.97 3.73 54.61
CA GLY A 5 8.55 4.86 53.88
C GLY A 5 7.70 5.37 52.72
N ALA A 6 8.20 6.40 52.04
CA ALA A 6 7.58 6.96 50.85
C ALA A 6 7.73 6.02 49.65
N VAL A 7 6.62 5.70 48.99
CA VAL A 7 6.56 4.81 47.83
C VAL A 7 6.77 5.61 46.54
N GLY A 8 7.78 5.24 45.76
CA GLY A 8 8.07 5.85 44.45
C GLY A 8 7.49 5.07 43.26
N LEU A 9 7.40 3.74 43.38
CA LEU A 9 6.77 2.87 42.39
C LEU A 9 5.96 1.81 43.12
N LEU A 10 4.80 1.45 42.56
CA LEU A 10 3.96 0.35 43.03
C LEU A 10 3.59 -0.50 41.81
N ALA A 11 3.76 -1.82 41.93
CA ALA A 11 3.40 -2.75 40.87
C ALA A 11 2.71 -3.98 41.45
N LEU A 12 1.75 -4.50 40.67
CA LEU A 12 0.86 -5.60 41.03
C LEU A 12 1.07 -6.74 40.05
N GLY A 13 1.24 -7.96 40.56
CA GLY A 13 1.15 -9.19 39.77
C GLY A 13 -0.16 -9.91 40.06
N TYR A 14 -0.27 -11.17 39.62
CA TYR A 14 -1.49 -11.97 39.81
C TYR A 14 -1.89 -12.12 41.29
N SER A 15 -0.92 -12.48 42.14
CA SER A 15 -1.13 -12.68 43.59
C SER A 15 0.03 -12.15 44.46
N HIS A 16 0.85 -11.24 43.93
CA HIS A 16 1.94 -10.61 44.68
C HIS A 16 2.03 -9.12 44.36
N THR A 17 2.63 -8.36 45.27
CA THR A 17 2.75 -6.90 45.16
C THR A 17 4.15 -6.49 45.57
N CYS A 18 4.70 -5.50 44.87
CA CYS A 18 5.97 -4.88 45.23
C CYS A 18 5.86 -3.36 45.18
N ALA A 19 6.50 -2.69 46.14
CA ALA A 19 6.63 -1.25 46.23
C ALA A 19 8.09 -0.84 46.38
N TYR A 20 8.53 0.16 45.62
CA TYR A 20 9.86 0.76 45.74
C TYR A 20 9.83 1.94 46.70
N LEU A 21 10.74 1.95 47.69
CA LEU A 21 10.88 3.03 48.66
C LEU A 21 12.02 3.95 48.25
N THR A 22 11.71 5.21 47.99
CA THR A 22 12.68 6.19 47.45
C THR A 22 13.80 6.53 48.43
N ALA A 23 13.47 6.67 49.72
CA ALA A 23 14.42 7.07 50.74
C ALA A 23 15.48 6.01 51.05
N SER A 24 15.11 4.73 50.98
CA SER A 24 16.03 3.62 51.30
C SER A 24 16.61 2.95 50.05
N ALA A 25 16.09 3.25 48.86
CA ALA A 25 16.37 2.53 47.62
C ALA A 25 16.15 1.01 47.70
N LEU A 26 15.14 0.58 48.45
CA LEU A 26 14.80 -0.84 48.65
C LEU A 26 13.40 -1.15 48.11
N LEU A 27 13.17 -2.41 47.75
CA LEU A 27 11.85 -2.94 47.46
C LEU A 27 11.20 -3.53 48.71
N LYS A 28 9.88 -3.42 48.77
CA LYS A 28 9.01 -4.11 49.71
C LYS A 28 8.06 -4.99 48.92
N CYS A 29 8.15 -6.32 49.07
CA CYS A 29 7.25 -7.25 48.38
C CYS A 29 6.47 -8.12 49.36
N TRP A 30 5.24 -8.50 49.00
CA TRP A 30 4.38 -9.38 49.80
C TRP A 30 3.39 -10.16 48.93
N GLY A 31 2.73 -11.15 49.54
CA GLY A 31 1.75 -12.01 48.91
C GLY A 31 2.29 -13.43 48.64
N TYR A 32 1.83 -14.00 47.52
CA TYR A 32 2.21 -15.33 47.07
C TYR A 32 3.68 -15.38 46.64
N ASN A 33 4.38 -16.47 46.97
CA ASN A 33 5.85 -16.61 46.81
C ASN A 33 6.30 -18.04 46.44
N TYR A 34 5.41 -18.91 45.98
CA TYR A 34 5.76 -20.31 45.75
C TYR A 34 6.93 -20.51 44.77
N ASN A 35 7.10 -19.56 43.84
CA ASN A 35 8.14 -19.58 42.82
C ASN A 35 9.29 -18.58 43.12
N GLY A 36 9.30 -17.98 44.31
CA GLY A 36 10.31 -16.98 44.68
C GLY A 36 10.05 -15.58 44.11
N GLN A 37 8.83 -15.28 43.63
CA GLN A 37 8.48 -13.98 43.03
C GLN A 37 8.60 -12.78 43.97
N LEU A 38 8.73 -12.99 45.28
CA LEU A 38 9.00 -11.89 46.20
C LEU A 38 10.46 -11.46 46.18
N GLY A 39 11.40 -12.35 45.84
CA GLY A 39 12.83 -12.02 45.73
C GLY A 39 13.60 -12.01 47.05
N ASP A 40 13.03 -12.53 48.14
CA ASP A 40 13.59 -12.51 49.49
C ASP A 40 14.50 -13.71 49.84
N GLY A 41 14.90 -14.48 48.82
CA GLY A 41 15.70 -15.70 48.97
C GLY A 41 14.89 -16.92 49.42
N THR A 42 13.57 -16.81 49.54
CA THR A 42 12.70 -17.91 49.98
C THR A 42 11.58 -18.18 48.96
N THR A 43 10.84 -19.28 49.17
CA THR A 43 9.58 -19.58 48.48
C THR A 43 8.35 -19.45 49.41
N THR A 44 8.53 -18.81 50.56
CA THR A 44 7.50 -18.69 51.60
C THR A 44 6.65 -17.44 51.38
N HIS A 45 5.32 -17.60 51.43
CA HIS A 45 4.39 -16.48 51.32
C HIS A 45 4.61 -15.44 52.42
N ARG A 46 4.33 -14.18 52.11
CA ARG A 46 4.47 -13.09 53.08
C ARG A 46 3.14 -12.36 53.21
N ALA A 47 2.52 -12.44 54.38
CA ALA A 47 1.31 -11.65 54.69
C ALA A 47 1.64 -10.17 54.96
N THR A 48 2.91 -9.84 55.15
CA THR A 48 3.42 -8.49 55.40
C THR A 48 4.57 -8.15 54.46
N PRO A 49 4.83 -6.86 54.17
CA PRO A 49 5.91 -6.43 53.29
C PRO A 49 7.29 -6.88 53.80
N THR A 50 7.99 -7.70 53.01
CA THR A 50 9.39 -8.08 53.26
C THR A 50 10.34 -7.21 52.43
N THR A 51 11.57 -7.03 52.89
CA THR A 51 12.58 -6.17 52.23
C THR A 51 13.36 -6.94 51.19
N ILE A 52 13.56 -6.34 50.01
CA ILE A 52 14.40 -6.88 48.93
C ILE A 52 15.37 -5.79 48.47
N ASP A 53 16.63 -6.17 48.36
CA ASP A 53 17.69 -5.34 47.82
C ASP A 53 17.98 -5.76 46.38
N VAL A 54 17.80 -4.84 45.44
CA VAL A 54 18.08 -5.02 44.00
C VAL A 54 19.39 -4.36 43.58
N GLY A 55 20.12 -3.76 44.52
CA GLY A 55 21.46 -3.20 44.33
C GLY A 55 21.48 -1.74 43.85
N GLY A 56 20.36 -1.01 43.94
CA GLY A 56 20.32 0.41 43.55
C GLY A 56 18.92 1.00 43.40
N ALA A 57 18.88 2.25 42.91
CA ALA A 57 17.63 2.96 42.66
C ALA A 57 16.86 2.35 41.48
N VAL A 58 15.54 2.18 41.63
CA VAL A 58 14.68 1.54 40.63
C VAL A 58 13.98 2.61 39.79
N GLY A 59 14.20 2.56 38.47
CA GLY A 59 13.54 3.44 37.50
C GLY A 59 12.26 2.85 36.90
N LEU A 60 12.20 1.51 36.74
CA LEU A 60 11.01 0.80 36.27
C LEU A 60 10.82 -0.46 37.12
N LEU A 61 9.57 -0.76 37.49
CA LEU A 61 9.19 -1.94 38.26
C LEU A 61 7.95 -2.56 37.61
N ALA A 62 8.03 -3.83 37.25
CA ALA A 62 6.92 -4.55 36.62
C ALA A 62 6.83 -5.98 37.14
N LEU A 63 5.60 -6.47 37.28
CA LEU A 63 5.26 -7.77 37.82
C LEU A 63 4.41 -8.52 36.80
N GLY A 64 4.69 -9.81 36.61
CA GLY A 64 3.85 -10.74 35.86
C GLY A 64 2.99 -11.58 36.79
N ASP A 65 2.53 -12.75 36.33
CA ASP A 65 1.74 -13.63 37.20
C ASP A 65 2.59 -14.17 38.36
N HIS A 66 3.81 -14.61 38.04
CA HIS A 66 4.69 -15.32 38.97
C HIS A 66 6.16 -14.91 38.89
N HIS A 67 6.48 -13.77 38.25
CA HIS A 67 7.84 -13.21 38.19
C HIS A 67 7.82 -11.69 38.33
N THR A 68 8.97 -11.13 38.69
CA THR A 68 9.14 -9.70 38.91
C THR A 68 10.43 -9.24 38.23
N CYS A 69 10.38 -8.05 37.63
CA CYS A 69 11.56 -7.39 37.09
C CYS A 69 11.65 -5.92 37.52
N ALA A 70 12.88 -5.46 37.75
CA ALA A 70 13.20 -4.09 38.10
C ALA A 70 14.40 -3.59 37.27
N TYR A 71 14.27 -2.42 36.67
CA TYR A 71 15.36 -1.75 35.98
C TYR A 71 15.96 -0.66 36.88
N LEU A 72 17.28 -0.66 37.01
CA LEU A 72 18.00 0.30 37.86
C LEU A 72 18.30 1.59 37.09
N THR A 73 18.06 2.75 37.71
CA THR A 73 18.33 4.05 37.07
C THR A 73 19.81 4.20 36.72
N ASN A 74 20.12 4.72 35.52
CA ASN A 74 21.48 4.91 35.01
C ASN A 74 22.33 3.62 34.89
N SER A 75 21.68 2.45 34.82
CA SER A 75 22.32 1.16 34.61
C SER A 75 22.00 0.62 33.20
N THR A 76 22.80 -0.31 32.70
CA THR A 76 22.46 -1.13 31.53
C THR A 76 21.78 -2.45 31.93
N LEU A 77 21.62 -2.69 33.23
CA LEU A 77 21.25 -3.98 33.79
C LEU A 77 19.80 -4.01 34.27
N LEU A 78 19.04 -4.98 33.77
CA LEU A 78 17.72 -5.34 34.27
C LEU A 78 17.88 -6.45 35.33
N LYS A 79 17.07 -6.42 36.39
CA LYS A 79 17.01 -7.48 37.41
C LYS A 79 15.69 -8.21 37.28
N CYS A 80 15.71 -9.54 37.20
CA CYS A 80 14.49 -10.36 37.18
C CYS A 80 14.60 -11.55 38.15
N TRP A 81 13.48 -11.94 38.77
CA TRP A 81 13.37 -13.09 39.67
C TRP A 81 11.97 -13.69 39.70
N GLY A 82 11.84 -14.85 40.33
CA GLY A 82 10.62 -15.64 40.44
C GLY A 82 10.61 -16.86 39.52
N TYR A 83 9.42 -17.16 39.02
CA TYR A 83 9.16 -18.30 38.13
C TYR A 83 9.90 -18.16 36.79
N ASN A 84 10.49 -19.24 36.27
CA ASN A 84 11.31 -19.19 35.06
C ASN A 84 11.18 -20.41 34.13
N ILE A 85 10.17 -21.28 34.27
CA ILE A 85 10.17 -22.54 33.49
C ILE A 85 10.09 -22.31 31.98
N TYR A 86 9.62 -21.12 31.55
CA TYR A 86 9.51 -20.72 30.15
C TYR A 86 10.63 -19.74 29.75
N GLY A 87 11.58 -19.47 30.63
CA GLY A 87 12.67 -18.53 30.39
C GLY A 87 12.31 -17.06 30.60
N GLN A 88 11.17 -16.75 31.23
CA GLN A 88 10.66 -15.38 31.39
C GLN A 88 11.54 -14.43 32.23
N LEU A 89 12.56 -14.96 32.92
CA LEU A 89 13.57 -14.12 33.57
C LEU A 89 14.61 -13.59 32.58
N GLY A 90 14.92 -14.33 31.51
CA GLY A 90 15.85 -13.86 30.47
C GLY A 90 17.34 -14.14 30.75
N ASP A 91 17.65 -14.97 31.76
CA ASP A 91 19.02 -15.24 32.21
C ASP A 91 19.74 -16.37 31.44
N GLY A 92 19.18 -16.79 30.29
CA GLY A 92 19.68 -17.92 29.51
C GLY A 92 19.29 -19.28 30.08
N THR A 93 18.50 -19.34 31.15
CA THR A 93 18.08 -20.58 31.78
C THR A 93 16.56 -20.68 31.90
N THR A 94 16.07 -21.86 32.30
CA THR A 94 14.67 -22.10 32.70
C THR A 94 14.53 -22.33 34.21
N THR A 95 15.54 -21.95 34.99
CA THR A 95 15.57 -22.22 36.43
C THR A 95 15.01 -21.02 37.20
N GLN A 96 14.06 -21.27 38.10
CA GLN A 96 13.50 -20.22 38.96
C GLN A 96 14.56 -19.56 39.85
N ARG A 97 14.34 -18.30 40.21
CA ARG A 97 15.26 -17.51 41.05
C ARG A 97 14.50 -16.93 42.23
N ALA A 98 14.87 -17.29 43.45
CA ALA A 98 14.30 -16.67 44.65
C ALA A 98 14.97 -15.33 45.02
N THR A 99 15.99 -14.91 44.26
CA THR A 99 16.71 -13.65 44.44
C THR A 99 16.86 -12.92 43.09
N PRO A 100 17.00 -11.58 43.09
CA PRO A 100 17.21 -10.81 41.86
C PRO A 100 18.44 -11.24 41.05
N THR A 101 18.23 -11.68 39.81
CA THR A 101 19.30 -12.04 38.85
C THR A 101 19.46 -10.97 37.78
N THR A 102 20.70 -10.71 37.36
CA THR A 102 21.05 -9.73 36.30
C THR A 102 20.76 -10.27 34.91
N ILE A 103 20.09 -9.45 34.10
CA ILE A 103 19.73 -9.72 32.71
C ILE A 103 20.33 -8.63 31.83
N ASP A 104 21.03 -9.04 30.77
CA ASP A 104 21.56 -8.11 29.77
C ASP A 104 20.55 -7.96 28.62
N VAL A 105 20.05 -6.73 28.47
CA VAL A 105 19.15 -6.35 27.37
C VAL A 105 19.85 -5.51 26.30
N GLY A 106 21.15 -5.23 26.47
CA GLY A 106 21.99 -4.52 25.50
C GLY A 106 21.87 -3.00 25.54
N GLY A 107 21.38 -2.41 26.63
CA GLY A 107 21.32 -0.95 26.79
C GLY A 107 20.33 -0.45 27.85
N ALA A 108 20.10 0.86 27.84
CA ALA A 108 19.16 1.51 28.76
C ALA A 108 17.70 1.17 28.41
N VAL A 109 16.89 0.84 29.42
CA VAL A 109 15.47 0.48 29.25
C VAL A 109 14.57 1.69 29.51
N GLY A 110 13.72 2.01 28.53
CA GLY A 110 12.72 3.09 28.64
C GLY A 110 11.32 2.58 28.97
N LEU A 111 10.98 1.35 28.59
CA LEU A 111 9.70 0.71 28.92
C LEU A 111 9.95 -0.74 29.32
N LEU A 112 9.23 -1.22 30.33
CA LEU A 112 9.30 -2.58 30.83
C LEU A 112 7.88 -3.06 31.15
N ALA A 113 7.51 -4.21 30.60
CA ALA A 113 6.21 -4.81 30.88
C ALA A 113 6.31 -6.34 30.92
N LEU A 114 5.51 -6.95 31.78
CA LEU A 114 5.49 -8.37 32.06
C LEU A 114 4.08 -8.90 31.81
N GLY A 115 3.98 -10.07 31.18
CA GLY A 115 2.74 -10.80 30.98
C GLY A 115 2.64 -11.99 31.92
N GLY A 116 1.79 -12.96 31.60
CA GLY A 116 1.58 -14.13 32.46
C GLY A 116 2.83 -15.01 32.59
N SER A 117 3.59 -15.15 31.50
CA SER A 117 4.83 -15.95 31.48
C SER A 117 5.84 -15.45 30.44
N HIS A 118 5.79 -14.17 30.08
CA HIS A 118 6.75 -13.52 29.18
C HIS A 118 7.05 -12.09 29.64
N THR A 119 8.14 -11.53 29.13
CA THR A 119 8.67 -10.21 29.50
C THR A 119 9.09 -9.47 28.25
N CYS A 120 8.81 -8.17 28.18
CA CYS A 120 9.29 -7.30 27.12
C CYS A 120 9.89 -6.00 27.67
N ALA A 121 10.96 -5.53 27.04
CA ALA A 121 11.65 -4.29 27.37
C ALA A 121 12.00 -3.50 26.10
N TYR A 122 11.74 -2.19 26.11
CA TYR A 122 12.15 -1.27 25.06
C TYR A 122 13.47 -0.59 25.44
N VAL A 123 14.49 -0.74 24.61
CA VAL A 123 15.84 -0.23 24.83
C VAL A 123 15.99 1.12 24.10
N THR A 124 16.11 2.21 24.84
CA THR A 124 16.01 3.58 24.29
C THR A 124 17.20 3.97 23.41
N ASN A 125 18.41 3.54 23.77
CA ASN A 125 19.62 3.93 23.05
C ASN A 125 19.75 3.25 21.68
N SER A 126 19.15 2.08 21.50
CA SER A 126 19.18 1.29 20.27
C SER A 126 17.83 1.25 19.56
N THR A 127 16.78 1.83 20.14
CA THR A 127 15.40 1.78 19.67
C THR A 127 14.84 0.36 19.48
N LEU A 128 15.39 -0.63 20.20
CA LEU A 128 15.01 -2.04 20.05
C LEU A 128 13.96 -2.45 21.08
N LEU A 129 12.88 -3.09 20.62
CA LEU A 129 12.00 -3.87 21.50
C LEU A 129 12.61 -5.27 21.67
N LYS A 130 12.71 -5.75 22.89
CA LYS A 130 13.16 -7.12 23.19
C LYS A 130 12.10 -7.85 24.00
N CYS A 131 11.80 -9.09 23.63
CA CYS A 131 10.86 -9.95 24.34
C CYS A 131 11.45 -11.34 24.58
N TRP A 132 11.08 -11.97 25.70
CA TRP A 132 11.51 -13.31 26.09
C TRP A 132 10.49 -14.01 27.01
N GLY A 133 10.65 -15.32 27.22
CA GLY A 133 9.76 -16.17 27.99
C GLY A 133 8.89 -17.09 27.12
N ALA A 134 7.68 -17.38 27.58
CA ALA A 134 6.72 -18.25 26.91
C ALA A 134 6.30 -17.68 25.54
N ASN A 135 6.12 -18.56 24.55
CA ASN A 135 5.76 -18.16 23.18
C ASN A 135 4.76 -19.10 22.48
N TYR A 136 4.04 -19.96 23.20
CA TYR A 136 3.17 -20.98 22.59
C TYR A 136 2.10 -20.42 21.63
N PHE A 137 1.71 -19.16 21.80
CA PHE A 137 0.73 -18.48 20.96
C PHE A 137 1.33 -17.34 20.13
N GLY A 138 2.66 -17.21 20.12
CA GLY A 138 3.35 -16.14 19.42
C GLY A 138 3.50 -14.84 20.19
N GLN A 139 3.21 -14.82 21.51
CA GLN A 139 3.19 -13.61 22.34
C GLN A 139 4.54 -12.85 22.43
N LEU A 140 5.66 -13.44 22.01
CA LEU A 140 6.93 -12.73 21.89
C LEU A 140 7.01 -11.87 20.64
N GLY A 141 6.33 -12.25 19.55
CA GLY A 141 6.30 -11.47 18.30
C GLY A 141 7.52 -11.64 17.42
N ASP A 142 8.33 -12.67 17.65
CA ASP A 142 9.57 -12.94 16.90
C ASP A 142 9.36 -13.78 15.63
N GLY A 143 8.11 -13.94 15.19
CA GLY A 143 7.74 -14.76 14.05
C GLY A 143 7.65 -16.26 14.35
N THR A 144 7.84 -16.69 15.61
CA THR A 144 7.84 -18.11 16.00
C THR A 144 6.84 -18.40 17.12
N THR A 145 6.71 -19.67 17.48
CA THR A 145 6.00 -20.14 18.69
C THR A 145 6.94 -20.74 19.74
N THR A 146 8.25 -20.52 19.59
CA THR A 146 9.27 -21.10 20.45
C THR A 146 9.61 -20.15 21.59
N GLN A 147 9.61 -20.66 22.83
CA GLN A 147 10.00 -19.90 24.01
C GLN A 147 11.46 -19.42 23.94
N ARG A 148 11.77 -18.31 24.62
CA ARG A 148 13.11 -17.70 24.63
C ARG A 148 13.60 -17.52 26.05
N ALA A 149 14.74 -18.12 26.39
CA ALA A 149 15.37 -17.95 27.70
C ALA A 149 16.28 -16.71 27.78
N THR A 150 16.47 -16.00 26.66
CA THR A 150 17.28 -14.78 26.56
C THR A 150 16.48 -13.70 25.84
N PRO A 151 16.71 -12.40 26.13
CA PRO A 151 16.09 -11.29 25.41
C PRO A 151 16.31 -11.38 23.89
N THR A 152 15.23 -11.60 23.13
CA THR A 152 15.27 -11.66 21.67
C THR A 152 14.75 -10.35 21.10
N THR A 153 15.46 -9.79 20.11
CA THR A 153 15.05 -8.57 19.43
C THR A 153 13.80 -8.82 18.60
N ILE A 154 12.80 -7.97 18.81
CA ILE A 154 11.57 -7.91 18.03
C ILE A 154 11.68 -6.73 17.09
N ASN A 155 11.59 -6.99 15.79
CA ASN A 155 11.48 -5.90 14.83
C ASN A 155 10.18 -5.16 15.11
N PHE A 156 10.26 -3.86 15.39
CA PHE A 156 9.09 -3.04 15.68
C PHE A 156 9.08 -1.70 14.89
N TRP A 157 10.13 -1.47 14.09
CA TRP A 157 10.34 -0.36 13.15
C TRP A 157 9.81 1.00 13.61
N GLY A 158 10.24 1.43 14.80
CA GLY A 158 9.88 2.74 15.34
C GLY A 158 10.07 2.85 16.84
N THR A 159 9.89 4.06 17.35
CA THR A 159 9.98 4.35 18.78
C THR A 159 8.72 3.91 19.50
N VAL A 160 8.86 2.91 20.38
CA VAL A 160 7.76 2.43 21.24
C VAL A 160 7.47 3.48 22.31
N GLY A 161 6.25 4.01 22.30
CA GLY A 161 5.75 4.97 23.28
C GLY A 161 5.00 4.31 24.45
N LEU A 162 4.34 3.18 24.19
CA LEU A 162 3.66 2.38 25.22
C LEU A 162 3.83 0.89 24.95
N LEU A 163 3.91 0.10 26.01
CA LEU A 163 4.05 -1.35 25.97
C LEU A 163 3.15 -1.96 27.05
N ALA A 164 2.28 -2.88 26.66
CA ALA A 164 1.32 -3.54 27.54
C ALA A 164 1.26 -5.04 27.21
N LEU A 165 1.36 -5.88 28.24
CA LEU A 165 1.30 -7.34 28.09
C LEU A 165 0.07 -7.88 28.81
N GLY A 166 -0.63 -8.80 28.16
CA GLY A 166 -1.65 -9.64 28.79
C GLY A 166 -1.08 -11.01 29.19
N GLY A 167 -1.95 -11.94 29.59
CA GLY A 167 -1.53 -13.29 29.99
C GLY A 167 -0.76 -14.03 28.89
N SER A 168 -1.23 -13.93 27.64
CA SER A 168 -0.67 -14.62 26.45
C SER A 168 -0.68 -13.76 25.19
N HIS A 169 -0.73 -12.43 25.31
CA HIS A 169 -0.65 -11.49 24.17
C HIS A 169 0.15 -10.25 24.57
N THR A 170 0.61 -9.51 23.58
CA THR A 170 1.43 -8.30 23.75
C THR A 170 0.90 -7.22 22.84
N CYS A 171 0.80 -5.99 23.36
CA CYS A 171 0.43 -4.81 22.62
C CYS A 171 1.48 -3.71 22.79
N ALA A 172 1.80 -2.99 21.72
CA ALA A 172 2.72 -1.86 21.77
C ALA A 172 2.27 -0.73 20.85
N TYR A 173 2.50 0.51 21.29
CA TYR A 173 2.16 1.73 20.56
C TYR A 173 3.45 2.39 20.04
N VAL A 174 3.47 2.77 18.77
CA VAL A 174 4.56 3.55 18.17
C VAL A 174 4.18 5.03 18.22
N THR A 175 5.09 5.89 18.67
CA THR A 175 4.84 7.32 18.94
C THR A 175 4.32 8.15 17.74
N ASN A 176 4.50 7.69 16.50
CA ASN A 176 3.98 8.33 15.28
C ASN A 176 2.83 7.54 14.61
N SER A 177 2.27 6.55 15.30
CA SER A 177 1.12 5.76 14.83
C SER A 177 -0.17 6.28 15.45
N THR A 178 -1.30 6.05 14.77
CA THR A 178 -2.65 6.30 15.31
C THR A 178 -3.24 5.09 16.04
N LEU A 179 -2.64 3.89 15.89
CA LEU A 179 -3.15 2.64 16.49
C LEU A 179 -2.04 1.80 17.16
N PRO A 180 -2.36 1.08 18.26
CA PRO A 180 -1.46 0.09 18.85
C PRO A 180 -1.41 -1.20 18.02
N LYS A 181 -0.28 -1.90 18.05
CA LYS A 181 -0.11 -3.24 17.45
C LYS A 181 -0.22 -4.30 18.53
N CYS A 182 -1.06 -5.31 18.32
CA CYS A 182 -1.23 -6.43 19.24
C CYS A 182 -0.91 -7.77 18.56
N TRP A 183 -0.24 -8.68 19.26
CA TRP A 183 0.09 -10.03 18.79
C TRP A 183 0.03 -11.06 19.92
N GLY A 184 0.04 -12.35 19.58
CA GLY A 184 -0.09 -13.48 20.50
C GLY A 184 -1.44 -14.19 20.40
N TYR A 185 -1.93 -14.70 21.54
CA TYR A 185 -3.18 -15.44 21.63
C TYR A 185 -4.38 -14.55 21.29
N ASN A 186 -5.33 -15.05 20.48
CA ASN A 186 -6.49 -14.28 19.99
C ASN A 186 -7.85 -15.00 20.03
N TYR A 187 -7.97 -16.15 20.71
CA TYR A 187 -9.22 -16.94 20.67
C TYR A 187 -10.50 -16.17 21.07
N TYR A 188 -10.38 -15.11 21.89
CA TYR A 188 -11.46 -14.26 22.36
C TYR A 188 -11.52 -12.89 21.66
N GLY A 189 -10.75 -12.67 20.59
CA GLY A 189 -10.65 -11.37 19.89
C GLY A 189 -9.82 -10.32 20.62
N GLN A 190 -9.00 -10.72 21.60
CA GLN A 190 -8.21 -9.80 22.43
C GLN A 190 -7.12 -9.01 21.69
N LEU A 191 -6.79 -9.37 20.44
CA LEU A 191 -5.90 -8.56 19.61
C LEU A 191 -6.60 -7.34 19.00
N GLY A 192 -7.94 -7.29 19.03
CA GLY A 192 -8.71 -6.16 18.51
C GLY A 192 -8.62 -6.00 16.99
N ASP A 193 -8.24 -7.05 16.26
CA ASP A 193 -8.09 -7.08 14.80
C ASP A 193 -9.31 -7.70 14.08
N ASN A 194 -10.46 -7.75 14.77
CA ASN A 194 -11.69 -8.41 14.30
C ASN A 194 -11.54 -9.89 13.92
N THR A 195 -10.47 -10.56 14.38
CA THR A 195 -10.28 -12.00 14.20
C THR A 195 -10.23 -12.76 15.52
N THR A 196 -10.23 -14.09 15.43
CA THR A 196 -9.95 -15.00 16.56
C THR A 196 -8.65 -15.80 16.39
N THR A 197 -7.81 -15.40 15.43
CA THR A 197 -6.61 -16.13 15.03
C THR A 197 -5.37 -15.54 15.71
N ASN A 198 -4.52 -16.39 16.28
CA ASN A 198 -3.28 -15.97 16.92
C ASN A 198 -2.32 -15.28 15.93
N ARG A 199 -1.48 -14.37 16.41
CA ARG A 199 -0.44 -13.69 15.61
C ARG A 199 0.93 -13.92 16.22
N VAL A 200 1.86 -14.47 15.43
CA VAL A 200 3.24 -14.75 15.88
C VAL A 200 4.20 -13.58 15.65
N SER A 201 3.72 -12.50 15.05
CA SER A 201 4.48 -11.31 14.69
C SER A 201 3.59 -10.08 14.82
N PRO A 202 4.14 -8.91 15.19
CA PRO A 202 3.44 -7.63 15.13
C PRO A 202 3.19 -7.13 13.69
N PHE A 203 3.56 -7.88 12.65
CA PHE A 203 3.42 -7.49 11.24
C PHE A 203 2.55 -8.46 10.43
N SER A 204 1.77 -7.88 9.51
CA SER A 204 1.09 -8.55 8.39
C SER A 204 1.91 -8.34 7.08
N PRO A 205 1.73 -9.16 6.03
CA PRO A 205 2.77 -9.46 5.04
C PRO A 205 3.11 -8.29 4.09
N PRO A 206 4.38 -8.14 3.67
CA PRO A 206 4.81 -7.21 2.62
C PRO A 206 4.34 -7.59 1.20
N ALA A 207 3.69 -8.75 0.99
CA ALA A 207 3.05 -9.11 -0.28
C ALA A 207 1.54 -9.32 -0.07
N LEU A 208 0.73 -8.59 -0.84
CA LEU A 208 -0.72 -8.59 -0.82
C LEU A 208 -1.23 -9.22 -2.12
N CYS A 209 -2.05 -10.26 -1.99
CA CYS A 209 -2.66 -10.95 -3.13
C CYS A 209 -3.89 -11.75 -2.67
N GLY A 210 -4.91 -11.80 -3.51
CA GLY A 210 -6.14 -12.53 -3.25
C GLY A 210 -7.09 -11.83 -2.28
N THR A 211 -8.06 -12.57 -1.77
CA THR A 211 -9.07 -12.03 -0.86
C THR A 211 -8.54 -11.92 0.56
N LEU A 212 -8.65 -10.74 1.16
CA LEU A 212 -8.35 -10.54 2.57
C LEU A 212 -9.34 -11.36 3.42
N SER A 213 -8.80 -12.19 4.31
CA SER A 213 -9.61 -13.05 5.19
C SER A 213 -10.07 -12.34 6.47
N ALA A 214 -9.57 -11.13 6.71
CA ALA A 214 -9.80 -10.34 7.92
C ALA A 214 -9.36 -8.90 7.73
N ASP A 215 -9.76 -8.04 8.67
CA ASP A 215 -9.29 -6.66 8.76
C ASP A 215 -7.77 -6.62 8.74
N THR A 216 -7.25 -5.72 7.91
CA THR A 216 -5.82 -5.59 7.65
C THR A 216 -5.41 -4.14 7.81
N PHE A 217 -4.29 -3.90 8.49
CA PHE A 217 -3.74 -2.56 8.68
C PHE A 217 -2.32 -2.46 8.12
N LEU A 218 -2.14 -1.64 7.09
CA LEU A 218 -0.83 -1.32 6.53
C LEU A 218 -0.24 -0.13 7.28
N VAL A 219 0.99 -0.27 7.79
CA VAL A 219 1.62 0.69 8.70
C VAL A 219 2.81 1.37 8.03
N ALA A 220 3.01 2.66 8.31
CA ALA A 220 4.20 3.38 7.87
C ALA A 220 5.46 2.93 8.64
N GLY A 221 6.65 3.25 8.10
CA GLY A 221 7.93 3.09 8.80
C GLY A 221 8.73 1.85 8.40
N GLY A 222 9.16 1.77 7.13
CA GLY A 222 10.22 0.85 6.68
C GLY A 222 9.77 -0.51 6.12
N GLN A 223 8.47 -0.80 6.12
CA GLN A 223 7.93 -1.97 5.40
C GLN A 223 7.65 -1.62 3.95
N VAL A 224 7.93 -2.57 3.06
CA VAL A 224 7.62 -2.48 1.62
C VAL A 224 6.36 -3.29 1.36
N TYR A 225 5.25 -2.65 1.02
CA TYR A 225 4.03 -3.34 0.63
C TYR A 225 3.99 -3.52 -0.88
N VAL A 226 3.68 -4.72 -1.34
CA VAL A 226 3.62 -5.10 -2.74
C VAL A 226 2.27 -5.74 -3.05
N LEU A 227 1.47 -5.16 -3.94
CA LEU A 227 0.38 -5.85 -4.63
C LEU A 227 0.99 -6.79 -5.68
N THR A 228 0.88 -8.10 -5.47
CA THR A 228 1.42 -9.11 -6.40
C THR A 228 0.36 -9.70 -7.31
N CYS A 229 -0.91 -9.46 -7.04
CA CYS A 229 -2.05 -9.82 -7.87
C CYS A 229 -3.25 -8.94 -7.48
N GLN A 230 -4.45 -9.23 -8.00
CA GLN A 230 -5.67 -8.59 -7.53
C GLN A 230 -5.92 -8.90 -6.04
N VAL A 231 -6.07 -7.85 -5.25
CA VAL A 231 -6.40 -7.91 -3.82
C VAL A 231 -7.85 -7.52 -3.63
N PHE A 232 -8.60 -8.36 -2.93
CA PHE A 232 -10.01 -8.12 -2.68
C PHE A 232 -10.27 -7.83 -1.21
N VAL A 233 -10.97 -6.73 -0.93
CA VAL A 233 -11.50 -6.38 0.39
C VAL A 233 -12.98 -6.77 0.39
N PRO A 234 -13.35 -7.96 0.91
CA PRO A 234 -14.72 -8.47 0.80
C PRO A 234 -15.66 -7.80 1.80
N SER A 235 -16.96 -8.11 1.69
CA SER A 235 -17.98 -7.64 2.62
C SER A 235 -17.63 -7.90 4.08
N GLY A 236 -17.76 -6.87 4.92
CA GLY A 236 -17.47 -6.93 6.36
C GLY A 236 -15.99 -6.87 6.73
N VAL A 237 -15.09 -6.74 5.76
CA VAL A 237 -13.64 -6.59 5.98
C VAL A 237 -13.21 -5.15 5.71
N VAL A 238 -12.31 -4.65 6.56
CA VAL A 238 -11.71 -3.32 6.46
C VAL A 238 -10.21 -3.42 6.14
N LEU A 239 -9.79 -2.79 5.05
CA LEU A 239 -8.39 -2.47 4.80
C LEU A 239 -8.11 -1.05 5.27
N ARG A 240 -7.29 -0.90 6.29
CA ARG A 240 -6.80 0.40 6.76
C ARG A 240 -5.38 0.63 6.29
N ILE A 241 -5.07 1.85 5.87
CA ILE A 241 -3.73 2.24 5.42
C ILE A 241 -3.33 3.48 6.21
N ALA A 242 -2.20 3.39 6.92
CA ALA A 242 -1.65 4.52 7.64
C ALA A 242 -1.15 5.60 6.67
N GLN A 243 -1.25 6.87 7.10
CA GLN A 243 -0.63 7.99 6.40
C GLN A 243 0.85 7.75 6.07
N GLY A 244 1.31 8.20 4.90
CA GLY A 244 2.69 8.08 4.44
C GLY A 244 3.09 6.67 3.96
N VAL A 245 2.15 5.71 3.91
CA VAL A 245 2.43 4.39 3.32
C VAL A 245 2.50 4.50 1.81
N THR A 246 3.56 3.91 1.23
CA THR A 246 3.65 3.63 -0.20
C THR A 246 3.38 2.15 -0.44
N ILE A 247 2.40 1.85 -1.28
CA ILE A 247 2.07 0.52 -1.77
C ILE A 247 2.59 0.43 -3.20
N TYR A 248 3.42 -0.57 -3.45
CA TYR A 248 3.97 -0.85 -4.75
C TYR A 248 3.18 -1.96 -5.44
N ALA A 249 3.10 -1.97 -6.75
CA ALA A 249 2.51 -3.05 -7.53
C ALA A 249 3.58 -3.74 -8.39
N SER A 250 3.55 -5.07 -8.44
CA SER A 250 4.41 -5.81 -9.35
C SER A 250 4.00 -5.55 -10.81
N PRO A 251 4.94 -5.56 -11.77
CA PRO A 251 4.62 -5.29 -13.18
C PRO A 251 3.79 -6.40 -13.85
N VAL A 252 3.60 -7.53 -13.17
CA VAL A 252 2.87 -8.71 -13.64
C VAL A 252 2.19 -9.37 -12.44
N ALA A 253 0.96 -9.84 -12.60
CA ALA A 253 0.26 -10.58 -11.55
C ALA A 253 0.83 -12.00 -11.37
N ALA A 254 0.99 -12.42 -10.13
CA ALA A 254 1.30 -13.80 -9.77
C ALA A 254 0.20 -14.74 -10.30
N GLY A 255 0.59 -15.78 -11.03
CA GLY A 255 -0.35 -16.78 -11.60
C GLY A 255 -0.88 -16.46 -13.00
N GLY A 256 -0.47 -15.34 -13.62
CA GLY A 256 -0.69 -15.08 -15.05
C GLY A 256 -2.10 -14.61 -15.46
N GLY A 257 -2.90 -14.05 -14.53
CA GLY A 257 -4.32 -13.75 -14.73
C GLY A 257 -4.75 -12.30 -14.54
N GLY A 258 -4.09 -11.33 -15.17
CA GLY A 258 -4.47 -9.90 -15.16
C GLY A 258 -3.40 -8.99 -14.54
N ALA A 259 -3.78 -7.77 -14.18
CA ALA A 259 -2.90 -6.80 -13.52
C ALA A 259 -3.13 -6.78 -11.99
N PRO A 260 -2.08 -6.57 -11.17
CA PRO A 260 -2.28 -6.30 -9.76
C PRO A 260 -3.14 -5.06 -9.56
N ALA A 261 -4.15 -5.16 -8.71
CA ALA A 261 -5.10 -4.09 -8.44
C ALA A 261 -5.63 -4.23 -7.02
N LEU A 262 -6.19 -3.15 -6.46
CA LEU A 262 -6.92 -3.20 -5.20
C LEU A 262 -8.41 -3.02 -5.47
N ILE A 263 -9.22 -4.01 -5.08
CA ILE A 263 -10.66 -4.04 -5.30
C ILE A 263 -11.36 -4.06 -3.94
N VAL A 264 -12.17 -3.04 -3.67
CA VAL A 264 -13.09 -3.00 -2.53
C VAL A 264 -14.44 -3.51 -3.00
N GLU A 265 -14.86 -4.67 -2.52
CA GLU A 265 -16.15 -5.27 -2.90
C GLU A 265 -17.32 -4.60 -2.17
N LYS A 266 -18.55 -4.85 -2.63
CA LYS A 266 -19.78 -4.37 -1.96
C LYS A 266 -19.79 -4.75 -0.47
N GLY A 267 -19.91 -3.75 0.39
CA GLY A 267 -19.90 -3.88 1.84
C GLY A 267 -18.51 -4.10 2.47
N GLY A 268 -17.44 -4.12 1.68
CA GLY A 268 -16.06 -3.97 2.17
C GLY A 268 -15.70 -2.50 2.35
N SER A 269 -14.62 -2.20 3.07
CA SER A 269 -14.22 -0.82 3.35
C SER A 269 -12.72 -0.59 3.21
N LEU A 270 -12.34 0.50 2.53
CA LEU A 270 -10.97 1.02 2.50
C LEU A 270 -10.91 2.31 3.32
N LEU A 271 -10.04 2.34 4.33
CA LEU A 271 -9.75 3.51 5.14
C LEU A 271 -8.32 3.97 4.88
N ALA A 272 -8.16 4.81 3.86
CA ALA A 272 -6.92 5.40 3.42
C ALA A 272 -6.93 6.90 3.73
N GLU A 273 -6.50 7.24 4.95
CA GLU A 273 -6.59 8.60 5.50
C GLU A 273 -5.18 9.20 5.62
N GLY A 274 -4.64 9.67 4.49
CA GLY A 274 -3.37 10.38 4.42
C GLY A 274 -3.47 11.84 4.85
N SER A 275 -2.35 12.57 4.71
CA SER A 275 -2.31 14.02 4.85
C SER A 275 -1.42 14.66 3.78
N ALA A 276 -1.52 15.97 3.59
CA ALA A 276 -0.66 16.68 2.63
C ALA A 276 0.84 16.42 2.86
N THR A 277 1.27 16.26 4.11
CA THR A 277 2.67 15.99 4.49
C THR A 277 3.02 14.50 4.54
N ALA A 278 2.02 13.62 4.58
CA ALA A 278 2.19 12.17 4.62
C ALA A 278 1.09 11.47 3.79
N PRO A 279 1.09 11.65 2.46
CA PRO A 279 0.07 11.09 1.59
C PRO A 279 0.23 9.57 1.46
N ILE A 280 -0.86 8.88 1.17
CA ILE A 280 -0.83 7.46 0.82
C ILE A 280 -0.59 7.36 -0.68
N THR A 281 0.39 6.56 -1.11
CA THR A 281 0.76 6.46 -2.52
C THR A 281 0.69 5.01 -2.99
N PHE A 282 -0.08 4.76 -4.05
CA PHE A 282 -0.06 3.52 -4.81
C PHE A 282 0.73 3.76 -6.10
N THR A 283 1.71 2.90 -6.40
CA THR A 283 2.61 3.07 -7.55
C THR A 283 3.23 1.75 -8.00
N ALA A 284 3.97 1.74 -9.11
CA ALA A 284 4.66 0.56 -9.63
C ALA A 284 6.08 0.39 -9.04
N PHE A 285 6.69 -0.79 -9.23
CA PHE A 285 8.07 -1.08 -8.77
C PHE A 285 9.13 -0.15 -9.36
N ASN A 286 9.11 0.02 -10.67
CA ASN A 286 10.08 0.80 -11.41
C ASN A 286 9.33 1.79 -12.30
N PRO A 287 8.83 2.89 -11.72
CA PRO A 287 8.36 4.01 -12.51
C PRO A 287 9.61 4.72 -13.06
N THR A 288 10.24 4.15 -14.09
CA THR A 288 11.38 4.82 -14.73
C THR A 288 10.85 5.77 -15.78
N GLU A 289 11.06 7.06 -15.55
CA GLU A 289 11.15 8.03 -16.64
C GLU A 289 12.24 7.58 -17.61
N SER A 290 11.98 7.68 -18.91
CA SER A 290 12.95 7.40 -19.95
C SER A 290 14.30 8.10 -19.66
N SER A 291 15.39 7.34 -19.83
CA SER A 291 16.75 7.89 -19.83
C SER A 291 17.15 8.53 -21.16
N SER A 292 16.31 8.44 -22.20
CA SER A 292 16.50 9.18 -23.45
C SER A 292 15.73 10.50 -23.42
N SER A 293 16.46 11.54 -23.02
CA SER A 293 16.25 12.95 -23.33
C SER A 293 14.85 13.52 -23.09
N SER A 294 14.70 14.28 -22.00
CA SER A 294 13.87 15.50 -21.88
C SER A 294 12.38 15.48 -22.27
N SER A 295 11.82 14.40 -22.80
CA SER A 295 10.45 14.34 -23.31
C SER A 295 9.75 13.05 -22.93
N VAL A 296 8.48 13.17 -22.51
CA VAL A 296 7.55 12.04 -22.47
C VAL A 296 7.49 11.46 -23.87
N SER A 297 7.83 10.18 -24.02
CA SER A 297 7.87 9.52 -25.32
C SER A 297 6.51 9.63 -26.02
N THR A 298 6.49 10.16 -27.24
CA THR A 298 5.31 10.19 -28.13
C THR A 298 5.08 8.85 -28.83
N ASP A 299 5.86 7.82 -28.51
CA ASP A 299 5.75 6.50 -29.09
C ASP A 299 4.77 5.65 -28.27
N PRO A 300 3.60 5.27 -28.82
CA PRO A 300 2.61 4.44 -28.14
C PRO A 300 3.12 3.02 -27.84
N THR A 301 4.29 2.63 -28.35
CA THR A 301 4.96 1.36 -28.04
C THR A 301 5.91 1.45 -26.84
N VAL A 302 6.19 2.67 -26.35
CA VAL A 302 7.02 2.91 -25.16
C VAL A 302 6.10 2.95 -23.93
N LEU A 303 5.83 1.76 -23.39
CA LEU A 303 5.03 1.48 -22.18
C LEU A 303 5.59 2.13 -20.89
N GLU A 304 6.51 3.08 -20.93
CA GLU A 304 7.50 3.25 -19.86
C GLU A 304 7.05 4.10 -18.66
N THR A 305 5.85 4.70 -18.65
CA THR A 305 5.35 5.44 -17.47
C THR A 305 3.90 5.13 -17.08
N ARG A 306 3.13 4.36 -17.85
CA ARG A 306 1.69 4.16 -17.57
C ARG A 306 1.33 2.67 -17.64
N GLY A 307 0.18 2.29 -17.08
CA GLY A 307 -0.41 0.95 -17.28
C GLY A 307 0.36 -0.18 -16.61
N LYS A 308 1.12 0.15 -15.55
CA LYS A 308 2.02 -0.80 -14.88
C LYS A 308 1.29 -1.70 -13.88
N TRP A 309 0.09 -1.30 -13.49
CA TRP A 309 -0.80 -2.03 -12.60
C TRP A 309 -2.24 -1.56 -12.83
N GLY A 310 -3.22 -2.28 -12.30
CA GLY A 310 -4.63 -2.04 -12.60
C GLY A 310 -5.08 -0.68 -12.08
N GLY A 311 -4.99 -0.45 -10.78
CA GLY A 311 -5.54 0.75 -10.15
C GLY A 311 -6.33 0.40 -8.89
N LEU A 312 -7.15 1.34 -8.45
CA LEU A 312 -8.01 1.22 -7.28
C LEU A 312 -9.49 1.21 -7.70
N ILE A 313 -10.20 0.15 -7.32
CA ILE A 313 -11.59 -0.06 -7.75
C ILE A 313 -12.48 -0.20 -6.52
N LEU A 314 -13.51 0.64 -6.43
CA LEU A 314 -14.50 0.59 -5.35
C LEU A 314 -15.85 0.17 -5.92
N LEU A 315 -16.40 -0.92 -5.40
CA LEU A 315 -17.72 -1.44 -5.78
C LEU A 315 -18.70 -1.18 -4.64
N GLY A 316 -19.64 -0.26 -4.86
CA GLY A 316 -20.68 0.12 -3.92
C GLY A 316 -22.06 -0.41 -4.28
N SER A 317 -23.02 -0.09 -3.43
CA SER A 317 -24.42 -0.50 -3.51
C SER A 317 -25.36 0.66 -3.84
N ALA A 318 -24.84 1.78 -4.35
CA ALA A 318 -25.63 2.92 -4.78
C ALA A 318 -26.30 2.69 -6.15
N PRO A 319 -27.37 3.44 -6.48
CA PRO A 319 -28.08 3.28 -7.74
C PRO A 319 -27.19 3.52 -8.96
N THR A 320 -27.36 2.66 -9.97
CA THR A 320 -26.84 2.81 -11.33
C THR A 320 -27.99 2.60 -12.30
N ASN A 321 -27.80 2.88 -13.57
CA ASN A 321 -28.81 2.69 -14.60
C ASN A 321 -28.62 1.40 -15.42
N VAL A 322 -27.60 0.62 -15.06
CA VAL A 322 -27.33 -0.75 -15.54
C VAL A 322 -27.84 -1.80 -14.55
N ALA A 323 -27.82 -3.08 -14.95
CA ALA A 323 -28.22 -4.17 -14.07
C ALA A 323 -27.25 -4.37 -12.89
N THR A 324 -27.74 -4.74 -11.70
CA THR A 324 -26.88 -5.09 -10.54
C THR A 324 -26.04 -6.36 -10.73
N THR A 325 -26.20 -7.05 -11.87
CA THR A 325 -25.39 -8.18 -12.31
C THR A 325 -24.21 -7.75 -13.19
N THR A 326 -24.14 -6.47 -13.59
CA THR A 326 -23.04 -5.91 -14.37
C THR A 326 -21.74 -5.97 -13.57
N ILE A 327 -20.64 -6.20 -14.28
CA ILE A 327 -19.28 -6.22 -13.75
C ILE A 327 -18.50 -5.07 -14.38
N ILE A 328 -17.53 -4.53 -13.64
CA ILE A 328 -16.52 -3.68 -14.26
C ILE A 328 -15.59 -4.58 -15.04
N GLU A 329 -15.15 -4.11 -16.19
CA GLU A 329 -14.12 -4.79 -16.96
C GLU A 329 -12.77 -4.83 -16.22
N GLY A 330 -11.87 -5.64 -16.74
CA GLY A 330 -10.50 -5.77 -16.26
C GLY A 330 -10.30 -6.48 -14.91
N ILE A 331 -11.38 -6.77 -14.18
CA ILE A 331 -11.33 -7.48 -12.91
C ILE A 331 -11.91 -8.87 -12.94
N THR A 332 -11.45 -9.72 -12.01
CA THR A 332 -12.13 -10.98 -11.72
C THR A 332 -13.59 -10.69 -11.37
N ALA A 333 -14.55 -11.31 -12.07
CA ALA A 333 -15.97 -10.97 -12.05
C ALA A 333 -16.54 -10.60 -10.66
N LYS A 334 -16.70 -9.30 -10.41
CA LYS A 334 -17.36 -8.72 -9.24
C LYS A 334 -18.40 -7.70 -9.70
N THR A 335 -19.55 -7.68 -9.02
CA THR A 335 -20.66 -6.80 -9.38
C THR A 335 -20.69 -5.54 -8.52
N TYR A 336 -21.27 -4.47 -9.07
CA TYR A 336 -21.52 -3.21 -8.38
C TYR A 336 -22.99 -2.79 -8.51
N GLY A 337 -23.33 -1.64 -7.95
CA GLY A 337 -24.67 -1.09 -7.99
C GLY A 337 -25.64 -1.73 -7.00
N GLY A 338 -26.70 -0.99 -6.70
CA GLY A 338 -27.74 -1.38 -5.76
C GLY A 338 -28.79 -0.29 -5.60
N THR A 339 -29.36 -0.16 -4.40
CA THR A 339 -30.45 0.80 -4.10
C THR A 339 -30.11 1.79 -2.99
N ASN A 340 -28.90 1.75 -2.42
CA ASN A 340 -28.50 2.56 -1.27
C ASN A 340 -27.65 3.77 -1.70
N PRO A 341 -28.23 4.96 -1.93
CA PRO A 341 -27.47 6.15 -2.33
C PRO A 341 -26.54 6.68 -1.22
N THR A 342 -26.65 6.19 0.00
CA THR A 342 -25.80 6.57 1.13
C THR A 342 -24.82 5.46 1.51
N ASP A 343 -24.64 4.47 0.65
CA ASP A 343 -23.63 3.42 0.84
C ASP A 343 -22.24 4.03 1.06
N SER A 344 -21.39 3.31 1.79
CA SER A 344 -20.02 3.74 2.07
C SER A 344 -19.05 2.62 1.83
N SER A 345 -18.09 2.87 0.94
CA SER A 345 -16.92 2.04 0.67
C SER A 345 -15.71 2.48 1.51
N GLY A 346 -15.90 3.42 2.45
CA GLY A 346 -14.86 3.93 3.35
C GLY A 346 -14.43 5.37 3.05
N SER A 347 -13.12 5.64 3.12
CA SER A 347 -12.53 6.97 3.00
C SER A 347 -11.20 6.94 2.25
N LEU A 348 -11.09 7.82 1.26
CA LEU A 348 -9.86 8.14 0.52
C LEU A 348 -9.55 9.62 0.76
N GLN A 349 -8.50 9.90 1.54
CA GLN A 349 -8.04 11.25 1.84
C GLN A 349 -6.54 11.36 1.58
N TYR A 350 -6.10 12.33 0.77
CA TYR A 350 -4.67 12.48 0.37
C TYR A 350 -4.08 11.18 -0.20
N VAL A 351 -4.80 10.59 -1.16
CA VAL A 351 -4.43 9.34 -1.85
C VAL A 351 -3.90 9.64 -3.24
N ARG A 352 -2.76 9.06 -3.59
CA ARG A 352 -2.16 9.13 -4.92
C ARG A 352 -2.20 7.76 -5.57
N VAL A 353 -2.65 7.69 -6.81
CA VAL A 353 -2.62 6.50 -7.66
C VAL A 353 -1.80 6.86 -8.90
N TRP A 354 -0.59 6.33 -8.99
CA TRP A 354 0.32 6.66 -10.08
C TRP A 354 0.64 5.45 -10.93
N HIS A 355 0.76 5.66 -12.24
CA HIS A 355 1.19 4.63 -13.20
C HIS A 355 0.22 3.43 -13.31
N GLY A 356 -1.06 3.62 -12.95
CA GLY A 356 -2.14 2.63 -13.12
C GLY A 356 -2.60 2.51 -14.58
N GLY A 357 -3.75 1.88 -14.87
CA GLY A 357 -4.25 1.84 -16.25
C GLY A 357 -4.07 0.52 -16.98
N ALA A 358 -3.71 -0.57 -16.30
CA ALA A 358 -3.16 -1.73 -17.00
C ALA A 358 -4.16 -2.35 -17.99
N VAL A 359 -3.71 -2.49 -19.24
CA VAL A 359 -4.41 -3.19 -20.32
C VAL A 359 -4.40 -4.70 -20.03
N VAL A 360 -5.58 -5.29 -19.79
CA VAL A 360 -5.71 -6.72 -19.46
C VAL A 360 -6.45 -7.53 -20.54
N GLY A 361 -6.90 -6.88 -21.60
CA GLY A 361 -7.42 -7.48 -22.84
C GLY A 361 -7.51 -6.42 -23.95
N ALA A 362 -8.03 -6.78 -25.12
CA ALA A 362 -8.35 -5.78 -26.14
C ALA A 362 -9.63 -5.03 -25.73
N ASN A 363 -9.58 -3.70 -25.62
CA ASN A 363 -10.65 -2.84 -25.11
C ASN A 363 -11.13 -3.35 -23.74
N ASN A 364 -10.17 -3.56 -22.86
CA ASN A 364 -10.38 -4.07 -21.51
C ASN A 364 -9.21 -3.58 -20.66
N GLU A 365 -9.32 -2.32 -20.28
CA GLU A 365 -8.38 -1.56 -19.50
C GLU A 365 -8.93 -1.39 -18.07
N ILE A 366 -8.05 -1.05 -17.12
CA ILE A 366 -8.45 -0.79 -15.73
C ILE A 366 -8.11 0.65 -15.42
N ASN A 367 -9.07 1.42 -14.94
CA ASN A 367 -8.90 2.84 -14.65
C ASN A 367 -8.08 3.15 -13.39
N GLY A 368 -7.69 4.41 -13.24
CA GLY A 368 -6.89 4.86 -12.10
C GLY A 368 -7.63 4.68 -10.77
N ILE A 369 -8.68 5.47 -10.56
CA ILE A 369 -9.62 5.26 -9.46
C ILE A 369 -11.04 5.09 -10.03
N THR A 370 -11.58 3.88 -9.91
CA THR A 370 -12.91 3.54 -10.41
C THR A 370 -13.94 3.52 -9.27
N PHE A 371 -15.07 4.17 -9.49
CA PHE A 371 -16.23 4.18 -8.59
C PHE A 371 -17.43 3.46 -9.24
N GLY A 372 -17.54 2.15 -9.02
CA GLY A 372 -18.71 1.37 -9.43
C GLY A 372 -19.85 1.49 -8.43
N GLY A 373 -20.87 2.30 -8.74
CA GLY A 373 -22.06 2.42 -7.90
C GLY A 373 -21.74 2.82 -6.45
N VAL A 374 -20.75 3.69 -6.25
CA VAL A 374 -20.30 4.10 -4.91
C VAL A 374 -21.25 5.16 -4.34
N GLY A 375 -21.59 5.02 -3.05
CA GLY A 375 -22.55 5.88 -2.37
C GLY A 375 -21.94 7.17 -1.82
N SER A 376 -22.82 8.14 -1.54
CA SER A 376 -22.48 9.43 -0.93
C SER A 376 -21.95 9.33 0.52
N GLY A 377 -22.02 8.14 1.13
CA GLY A 377 -21.41 7.87 2.44
C GLY A 377 -19.90 7.61 2.36
N THR A 378 -19.33 7.44 1.17
CA THR A 378 -17.88 7.35 0.95
C THR A 378 -17.26 8.75 0.96
N ILE A 379 -16.16 8.93 1.68
CA ILE A 379 -15.41 10.19 1.69
C ILE A 379 -14.30 10.11 0.64
N VAL A 380 -14.28 11.06 -0.30
CA VAL A 380 -13.22 11.18 -1.32
C VAL A 380 -12.75 12.63 -1.35
N ASP A 381 -11.54 12.88 -0.84
CA ASP A 381 -11.01 14.22 -0.62
C ASP A 381 -9.50 14.24 -0.90
N HIS A 382 -8.98 15.17 -1.69
CA HIS A 382 -7.55 15.22 -2.06
C HIS A 382 -7.03 13.91 -2.67
N CYS A 383 -7.63 13.43 -3.76
CA CYS A 383 -7.11 12.27 -4.48
C CYS A 383 -6.45 12.70 -5.80
N GLU A 384 -5.35 12.07 -6.14
CA GLU A 384 -4.62 12.30 -7.39
C GLU A 384 -4.46 11.00 -8.16
N VAL A 385 -4.70 11.08 -9.47
CA VAL A 385 -4.32 10.06 -10.43
C VAL A 385 -3.32 10.68 -11.39
N ALA A 386 -2.16 10.02 -11.59
CA ALA A 386 -1.15 10.51 -12.51
C ALA A 386 -0.56 9.38 -13.35
N TYR A 387 -0.30 9.65 -14.63
CA TYR A 387 0.28 8.67 -15.54
C TYR A 387 -0.54 7.37 -15.65
N ASN A 388 -1.87 7.46 -15.60
CA ASN A 388 -2.74 6.31 -15.87
C ASN A 388 -2.79 6.05 -17.38
N VAL A 389 -2.75 4.79 -17.85
CA VAL A 389 -2.93 4.48 -19.29
C VAL A 389 -4.34 4.84 -19.74
N ASP A 390 -5.32 4.48 -18.92
CA ASP A 390 -6.74 4.69 -19.16
C ASP A 390 -7.19 5.95 -18.40
N ASP A 391 -8.45 6.01 -17.98
CA ASP A 391 -8.99 7.16 -17.27
C ASP A 391 -8.30 7.45 -15.94
N GLY A 392 -8.30 8.73 -15.59
CA GLY A 392 -7.93 9.19 -14.27
C GLY A 392 -8.91 8.66 -13.23
N PHE A 393 -10.12 9.21 -13.27
CA PHE A 393 -11.21 8.84 -12.38
C PHE A 393 -12.43 8.48 -13.20
N GLU A 394 -13.02 7.33 -12.89
CA GLU A 394 -14.18 6.85 -13.62
C GLU A 394 -15.33 6.56 -12.67
N PHE A 395 -16.53 6.99 -13.06
CA PHE A 395 -17.74 6.87 -12.25
C PHE A 395 -18.82 6.07 -12.98
N PHE A 396 -18.86 4.76 -12.74
CA PHE A 396 -19.96 3.90 -13.20
C PHE A 396 -21.15 4.01 -12.26
N GLY A 397 -21.98 5.02 -12.47
CA GLY A 397 -23.16 5.29 -11.66
C GLY A 397 -22.83 5.69 -10.23
N GLY A 398 -23.84 5.67 -9.35
CA GLY A 398 -23.68 5.99 -7.94
C GLY A 398 -23.85 7.48 -7.62
N THR A 399 -23.45 7.84 -6.40
CA THR A 399 -23.79 9.13 -5.74
C THR A 399 -22.64 9.68 -4.91
N VAL A 400 -21.44 9.09 -5.03
CA VAL A 400 -20.25 9.55 -4.30
C VAL A 400 -20.02 11.03 -4.55
N ASN A 401 -19.62 11.76 -3.51
CA ASN A 401 -19.23 13.16 -3.64
C ASN A 401 -17.72 13.26 -3.51
N VAL A 402 -17.10 14.09 -4.35
CA VAL A 402 -15.64 14.19 -4.46
C VAL A 402 -15.16 15.63 -4.31
N LYS A 403 -14.05 15.83 -3.62
CA LYS A 403 -13.45 17.16 -3.46
C LYS A 403 -11.95 17.13 -3.65
N TYR A 404 -11.38 18.17 -4.26
CA TYR A 404 -9.93 18.28 -4.47
C TYR A 404 -9.35 17.09 -5.25
N LEU A 405 -9.82 16.88 -6.48
CA LEU A 405 -9.33 15.79 -7.33
C LEU A 405 -8.43 16.30 -8.43
N SER A 406 -7.33 15.58 -8.69
CA SER A 406 -6.40 15.91 -9.77
C SER A 406 -6.09 14.71 -10.66
N ALA A 407 -6.38 14.82 -11.96
CA ALA A 407 -5.94 13.87 -12.98
C ALA A 407 -4.81 14.48 -13.82
N LEU A 408 -3.64 13.85 -13.82
CA LEU A 408 -2.43 14.37 -14.44
C LEU A 408 -1.87 13.41 -15.47
N PHE A 409 -1.79 13.85 -16.72
CA PHE A 409 -1.15 13.10 -17.79
C PHE A 409 -1.71 11.68 -17.90
N VAL A 410 -3.02 11.54 -17.91
CA VAL A 410 -3.70 10.27 -18.19
C VAL A 410 -3.67 9.99 -19.70
N GLY A 411 -3.86 8.73 -20.08
CA GLY A 411 -3.79 8.27 -21.46
C GLY A 411 -5.13 8.14 -22.14
N ASP A 412 -6.22 8.24 -21.37
CA ASP A 412 -7.56 8.48 -21.89
C ASP A 412 -8.16 9.71 -21.18
N ASP A 413 -9.29 9.58 -20.48
CA ASP A 413 -10.01 10.72 -19.93
C ASP A 413 -9.61 11.11 -18.51
N GLY A 414 -9.66 12.41 -18.22
CA GLY A 414 -9.38 12.91 -16.87
C GLY A 414 -10.42 12.45 -15.84
N PHE A 415 -11.69 12.72 -16.15
CA PHE A 415 -12.85 12.29 -15.38
C PHE A 415 -13.90 11.75 -16.36
N ASP A 416 -14.19 10.46 -16.30
CA ASP A 416 -15.31 9.87 -17.02
C ASP A 416 -16.48 9.58 -16.07
N THR A 417 -17.69 10.00 -16.44
CA THR A 417 -18.90 9.65 -15.69
C THR A 417 -19.91 8.97 -16.60
N ASP A 418 -20.32 7.77 -16.23
CA ASP A 418 -21.30 6.99 -16.97
C ASP A 418 -22.37 6.38 -16.04
N GLN A 419 -23.34 5.68 -16.62
CA GLN A 419 -24.22 4.72 -15.97
C GLN A 419 -25.08 5.25 -14.83
N GLY A 420 -25.46 6.52 -14.92
CA GLY A 420 -26.39 7.14 -13.99
C GLY A 420 -25.72 7.81 -12.79
N TYR A 421 -24.46 8.26 -12.94
CA TYR A 421 -23.75 8.92 -11.84
C TYR A 421 -24.37 10.28 -11.50
N ILE A 422 -24.84 10.46 -10.28
CA ILE A 422 -25.53 11.68 -9.82
C ILE A 422 -24.84 12.34 -8.62
N GLY A 423 -23.53 12.14 -8.50
CA GLY A 423 -22.69 12.71 -7.44
C GLY A 423 -22.33 14.19 -7.65
N LYS A 424 -21.60 14.74 -6.67
CA LYS A 424 -21.15 16.14 -6.67
C LYS A 424 -19.63 16.22 -6.65
N GLY A 425 -19.08 17.23 -7.31
CA GLY A 425 -17.64 17.48 -7.39
C GLY A 425 -17.30 18.95 -7.16
N GLN A 426 -16.29 19.24 -6.33
CA GLN A 426 -15.74 20.59 -6.23
C GLN A 426 -14.22 20.59 -6.18
N PHE A 427 -13.57 21.58 -6.82
CA PHE A 427 -12.11 21.71 -6.84
C PHE A 427 -11.45 20.58 -7.62
N LEU A 428 -11.85 20.41 -8.88
CA LEU A 428 -11.37 19.35 -9.77
C LEU A 428 -10.38 19.93 -10.77
N ILE A 429 -9.25 19.27 -11.00
CA ILE A 429 -8.27 19.69 -12.02
C ILE A 429 -7.88 18.53 -12.92
N VAL A 430 -7.82 18.81 -14.22
CA VAL A 430 -7.22 17.91 -15.21
C VAL A 430 -6.12 18.64 -15.94
N ILE A 431 -5.00 17.94 -16.11
CA ILE A 431 -3.97 18.29 -17.07
C ILE A 431 -3.82 17.09 -17.98
N GLU A 432 -4.34 17.17 -19.21
CA GLU A 432 -4.32 16.02 -20.12
C GLU A 432 -2.88 15.57 -20.44
N GLY A 433 -2.71 14.32 -20.86
CA GLY A 433 -1.46 13.83 -21.44
C GLY A 433 -1.36 14.16 -22.92
N LEU A 434 -0.18 14.02 -23.53
CA LEU A 434 -0.04 14.12 -25.00
C LEU A 434 -0.87 13.06 -25.76
N SER A 435 -1.17 11.95 -25.09
CA SER A 435 -1.95 10.84 -25.63
C SER A 435 -3.33 10.70 -25.00
N GLY A 436 -3.75 11.62 -24.12
CA GLY A 436 -5.10 11.57 -23.52
C GLY A 436 -6.15 12.02 -24.53
N ASP A 437 -7.40 11.64 -24.30
CA ASP A 437 -8.50 11.99 -25.20
C ASP A 437 -9.21 13.28 -24.76
N HIS A 438 -9.91 13.25 -23.61
CA HIS A 438 -10.62 14.41 -23.06
C HIS A 438 -10.27 14.70 -21.60
N SER A 439 -10.56 15.91 -21.14
CA SER A 439 -10.47 16.21 -19.71
C SER A 439 -11.68 15.66 -18.96
N MET A 440 -12.84 15.66 -19.60
CA MET A 440 -14.06 15.06 -19.07
C MET A 440 -14.85 14.43 -20.23
N GLU A 441 -15.01 13.11 -20.21
CA GLU A 441 -16.09 12.44 -20.92
C GLU A 441 -17.27 12.27 -19.96
N ILE A 442 -18.49 12.57 -20.41
CA ILE A 442 -19.66 12.50 -19.55
C ILE A 442 -20.83 11.88 -20.32
N ASP A 443 -21.21 10.70 -19.88
CA ASP A 443 -22.07 9.76 -20.57
C ASP A 443 -23.23 9.29 -19.67
N SER A 444 -24.22 8.62 -20.24
CA SER A 444 -25.34 8.08 -19.45
C SER A 444 -26.12 6.97 -20.13
N GLY A 445 -26.25 7.02 -21.44
CA GLY A 445 -27.07 6.17 -22.28
C GLY A 445 -26.69 4.70 -22.20
N ILE A 446 -27.57 3.85 -22.73
CA ILE A 446 -27.25 2.43 -22.90
C ILE A 446 -27.64 2.02 -24.31
N GLY A 447 -26.63 1.76 -25.15
CA GLY A 447 -26.82 1.39 -26.55
C GLY A 447 -27.45 2.54 -27.33
N SER A 448 -28.69 2.35 -27.82
CA SER A 448 -29.42 3.40 -28.57
C SER A 448 -30.41 4.19 -27.71
N ASN A 449 -30.50 3.87 -26.42
CA ASN A 449 -31.41 4.56 -25.51
C ASN A 449 -30.66 5.66 -24.77
N GLN A 450 -30.84 6.90 -25.22
CA GLN A 450 -30.27 8.10 -24.61
C GLN A 450 -31.14 8.72 -23.51
N ASP A 451 -32.16 8.00 -23.02
CA ASP A 451 -33.08 8.47 -21.98
C ASP A 451 -33.18 7.51 -20.77
N VAL A 452 -32.14 6.71 -20.54
CA VAL A 452 -32.09 5.75 -19.42
C VAL A 452 -32.03 6.48 -18.07
N THR A 453 -32.71 5.92 -17.06
CA THR A 453 -32.74 6.47 -15.69
C THR A 453 -32.18 5.47 -14.66
N PRO A 454 -31.51 5.93 -13.58
CA PRO A 454 -31.10 7.31 -13.32
C PRO A 454 -30.17 7.82 -14.43
N ARG A 455 -30.38 9.06 -14.85
CA ARG A 455 -29.53 9.70 -15.86
C ARG A 455 -28.28 10.20 -15.17
N SER A 456 -27.11 10.03 -15.77
CA SER A 456 -25.90 10.67 -15.25
C SER A 456 -26.14 12.17 -15.21
N HIS A 457 -25.81 12.77 -14.08
CA HIS A 457 -26.08 14.16 -13.82
C HIS A 457 -25.03 14.72 -12.85
N PRO A 458 -23.73 14.64 -13.18
CA PRO A 458 -22.67 15.15 -12.34
C PRO A 458 -22.89 16.64 -12.01
N ALA A 459 -22.69 17.01 -10.75
CA ALA A 459 -22.74 18.40 -10.32
C ALA A 459 -21.32 18.89 -9.98
N PHE A 460 -20.59 19.35 -11.00
CA PHE A 460 -19.20 19.77 -10.90
C PHE A 460 -19.04 21.28 -10.88
N TYR A 461 -18.47 21.81 -9.80
CA TYR A 461 -18.24 23.25 -9.62
C TYR A 461 -16.79 23.54 -9.33
N SER A 462 -16.30 24.71 -9.74
CA SER A 462 -14.92 25.15 -9.45
C SER A 462 -13.90 24.13 -9.96
N PHE A 463 -13.91 23.88 -11.27
CA PHE A 463 -13.01 22.92 -11.93
C PHE A 463 -12.10 23.62 -12.95
N THR A 464 -10.92 23.06 -13.21
CA THR A 464 -9.95 23.59 -14.16
C THR A 464 -9.45 22.48 -15.07
N LEU A 465 -9.72 22.60 -16.36
CA LEU A 465 -9.29 21.64 -17.38
C LEU A 465 -8.23 22.33 -18.24
N ILE A 466 -7.06 21.72 -18.35
CA ILE A 466 -5.91 22.27 -19.08
C ILE A 466 -5.53 21.31 -20.19
N GLY A 467 -5.86 21.71 -21.41
CA GLY A 467 -5.54 20.97 -22.62
C GLY A 467 -4.18 21.29 -23.22
N GLY A 468 -3.97 20.77 -24.42
CA GLY A 468 -2.69 20.80 -25.14
C GLY A 468 -2.49 21.97 -26.10
N GLY A 469 -3.46 22.88 -26.22
CA GLY A 469 -3.43 23.96 -27.21
C GLY A 469 -3.63 23.48 -28.64
N THR A 470 -3.33 24.33 -29.64
CA THR A 470 -3.56 24.07 -31.07
C THR A 470 -2.24 23.90 -31.84
N GLY A 471 -2.12 22.93 -32.77
CA GLY A 471 -0.97 22.80 -33.69
C GLY A 471 -0.30 21.41 -33.74
N THR A 472 0.86 21.29 -34.38
CA THR A 472 1.61 20.02 -34.44
C THR A 472 2.13 19.65 -33.05
N GLY A 473 1.75 18.47 -32.54
CA GLY A 473 2.03 18.05 -31.16
C GLY A 473 0.99 18.50 -30.13
N ALA A 474 -0.11 19.12 -30.58
CA ALA A 474 -1.29 19.33 -29.75
C ALA A 474 -2.04 18.01 -29.47
N ARG A 475 -2.76 17.99 -28.35
CA ARG A 475 -3.55 16.85 -27.86
C ARG A 475 -4.78 16.64 -28.75
N THR A 476 -5.36 15.45 -28.79
CA THR A 476 -6.61 15.19 -29.52
C THR A 476 -7.83 15.70 -28.72
N GLY A 477 -9.02 15.68 -29.32
CA GLY A 477 -10.28 15.97 -28.61
C GLY A 477 -10.63 17.43 -28.27
N GLU A 478 -11.77 17.56 -27.60
CA GLU A 478 -12.21 18.72 -26.82
C GLU A 478 -11.96 18.51 -25.33
N LEU A 479 -12.14 19.56 -24.53
CA LEU A 479 -11.94 19.43 -23.08
C LEU A 479 -13.08 18.71 -22.38
N ILE A 480 -14.33 18.90 -22.83
CA ILE A 480 -15.47 18.16 -22.30
C ILE A 480 -16.26 17.57 -23.47
N HIS A 481 -16.34 16.25 -23.49
CA HIS A 481 -17.21 15.50 -24.37
C HIS A 481 -18.53 15.20 -23.64
N VAL A 482 -19.66 15.63 -24.21
CA VAL A 482 -20.99 15.44 -23.62
C VAL A 482 -21.77 14.46 -24.47
N ASN A 483 -21.90 13.21 -24.04
CA ASN A 483 -22.50 12.16 -24.83
C ASN A 483 -23.77 11.57 -24.21
N ASP A 484 -24.42 10.70 -24.98
CA ASP A 484 -25.28 9.64 -24.52
C ASP A 484 -26.42 10.11 -23.58
N GLY A 485 -26.93 11.29 -23.90
CA GLY A 485 -27.97 11.97 -23.14
C GLY A 485 -27.60 12.25 -21.68
N THR A 486 -26.35 12.57 -21.37
CA THR A 486 -26.00 12.97 -20.01
C THR A 486 -26.65 14.31 -19.61
N GLY A 487 -27.02 14.44 -18.34
CA GLY A 487 -27.40 15.70 -17.71
C GLY A 487 -26.20 16.33 -17.00
N GLY A 488 -26.41 17.36 -16.18
CA GLY A 488 -25.33 17.86 -15.35
C GLY A 488 -25.48 19.28 -14.85
N LYS A 489 -24.57 19.70 -13.97
CA LYS A 489 -24.44 21.08 -13.48
C LYS A 489 -22.98 21.49 -13.46
N PHE A 490 -22.62 22.45 -14.29
CA PHE A 490 -21.25 22.90 -14.46
C PHE A 490 -21.13 24.40 -14.22
N GLY A 491 -20.47 24.81 -13.13
CA GLY A 491 -20.35 26.21 -12.74
C GLY A 491 -18.98 26.57 -12.17
N ASN A 492 -18.61 27.86 -12.22
CA ASN A 492 -17.29 28.36 -11.84
C ASN A 492 -16.10 27.59 -12.47
N GLY A 493 -16.27 27.03 -13.66
CA GLY A 493 -15.27 26.26 -14.39
C GLY A 493 -14.30 27.12 -15.21
N ILE A 494 -13.12 26.55 -15.49
CA ILE A 494 -12.11 27.06 -16.42
C ILE A 494 -11.73 25.93 -17.38
N LEU A 495 -11.92 26.17 -18.68
CA LEU A 495 -11.47 25.32 -19.76
C LEU A 495 -10.39 26.08 -20.51
N ALA A 496 -9.13 25.68 -20.34
CA ALA A 496 -7.97 26.39 -20.85
C ALA A 496 -7.26 25.58 -21.94
N TYR A 497 -6.91 26.26 -23.03
CA TYR A 497 -6.13 25.69 -24.14
C TYR A 497 -6.72 24.41 -24.74
N PRO A 498 -8.03 24.38 -25.10
CA PRO A 498 -8.58 23.27 -25.86
C PRO A 498 -7.88 23.13 -27.21
N HIS A 499 -7.77 21.89 -27.72
CA HIS A 499 -7.27 21.64 -29.06
C HIS A 499 -8.30 22.02 -30.14
N LEU A 500 -9.52 21.49 -30.04
CA LEU A 500 -10.61 21.82 -30.95
C LEU A 500 -11.63 22.75 -30.28
N ASN A 501 -12.40 22.19 -29.34
CA ASN A 501 -13.53 22.87 -28.71
C ASN A 501 -13.41 22.86 -27.19
N GLY A 502 -14.10 23.80 -26.54
CA GLY A 502 -14.32 23.73 -25.10
C GLY A 502 -15.23 22.54 -24.76
N LEU A 503 -16.44 22.54 -25.31
CA LEU A 503 -17.42 21.48 -25.17
C LEU A 503 -17.86 20.96 -26.54
N LEU A 504 -17.97 19.64 -26.67
CA LEU A 504 -18.66 18.97 -27.79
C LEU A 504 -19.89 18.25 -27.25
N PHE A 505 -21.02 18.37 -27.95
CA PHE A 505 -22.20 17.56 -27.69
C PHE A 505 -22.36 16.48 -28.75
N GLU A 506 -22.53 15.25 -28.29
CA GLU A 506 -22.90 14.06 -29.03
C GLU A 506 -24.15 13.43 -28.39
N ASP A 507 -24.95 12.74 -29.20
CA ASP A 507 -26.08 11.89 -28.82
C ASP A 507 -27.00 12.34 -27.67
N CYS A 508 -27.55 13.56 -27.78
CA CYS A 508 -28.42 14.15 -26.78
C CYS A 508 -29.72 13.38 -26.48
N GLY A 509 -30.06 13.31 -25.18
CA GLY A 509 -31.31 12.73 -24.70
C GLY A 509 -32.54 13.55 -25.13
N SER A 510 -33.60 12.87 -25.58
CA SER A 510 -34.78 13.52 -26.14
C SER A 510 -35.64 14.24 -25.09
N THR A 511 -35.44 13.90 -23.82
CA THR A 511 -36.19 14.46 -22.68
C THR A 511 -35.41 15.52 -21.90
N LEU A 512 -34.19 15.86 -22.31
CA LEU A 512 -33.33 16.81 -21.61
C LEU A 512 -33.61 18.26 -21.97
N SER A 513 -33.61 19.12 -20.96
CA SER A 513 -33.53 20.58 -21.13
C SER A 513 -32.08 21.04 -21.02
N TYR A 514 -31.55 21.67 -22.07
CA TYR A 514 -30.25 22.34 -22.02
C TYR A 514 -30.45 23.81 -21.62
N THR A 515 -29.80 24.27 -20.54
CA THR A 515 -29.98 25.63 -20.01
C THR A 515 -28.69 26.29 -19.47
N GLN A 516 -28.60 27.62 -19.56
CA GLN A 516 -27.60 28.43 -18.83
C GLN A 516 -28.18 29.14 -17.59
N THR A 517 -29.45 28.89 -17.28
CA THR A 517 -30.10 29.32 -16.03
C THR A 517 -30.29 28.12 -15.13
N LEU A 518 -29.69 28.16 -13.93
CA LEU A 518 -29.74 27.05 -12.99
C LEU A 518 -31.19 26.78 -12.57
N PRO A 519 -31.73 25.58 -12.84
CA PRO A 519 -33.08 25.23 -12.41
C PRO A 519 -33.19 25.14 -10.89
N ALA A 520 -34.39 25.47 -10.37
CA ALA A 520 -34.69 25.36 -8.95
C ALA A 520 -34.54 23.91 -8.44
N ALA A 521 -34.20 23.75 -7.16
CA ALA A 521 -34.03 22.44 -6.52
C ALA A 521 -35.24 21.49 -6.64
N SER A 522 -36.44 22.01 -6.89
CA SER A 522 -37.66 21.22 -7.09
C SER A 522 -37.76 20.53 -8.45
N VAL A 523 -36.88 20.87 -9.40
CA VAL A 523 -36.84 20.22 -10.72
C VAL A 523 -36.19 18.84 -10.57
N SER A 524 -36.92 17.81 -11.03
CA SER A 524 -36.43 16.44 -11.00
C SER A 524 -35.21 16.28 -11.89
N ILE A 525 -34.15 15.65 -11.36
CA ILE A 525 -32.97 15.28 -12.16
C ILE A 525 -33.19 14.00 -12.97
N SER A 526 -34.25 13.24 -12.68
CA SER A 526 -34.49 11.92 -13.27
C SER A 526 -35.52 11.89 -14.41
N ASN A 527 -36.43 12.86 -14.54
CA ASN A 527 -37.25 13.09 -15.75
C ASN A 527 -38.21 14.31 -15.61
N PRO A 528 -38.26 15.26 -16.58
CA PRO A 528 -37.18 15.54 -17.53
C PRO A 528 -36.04 16.21 -16.77
N GLY A 529 -34.85 15.62 -16.85
CA GLY A 529 -33.64 16.20 -16.27
C GLY A 529 -33.20 17.47 -17.00
N TYR A 530 -32.02 17.98 -16.68
CA TYR A 530 -31.42 19.10 -17.40
C TYR A 530 -29.91 18.98 -17.53
N PHE A 531 -29.36 19.66 -18.52
CA PHE A 531 -27.94 19.95 -18.61
C PHE A 531 -27.75 21.45 -18.38
N TYR A 532 -27.15 21.82 -17.26
CA TYR A 532 -26.85 23.20 -16.90
C TYR A 532 -25.36 23.49 -17.08
N PHE A 533 -25.06 24.48 -17.92
CA PHE A 533 -23.71 25.02 -18.05
C PHE A 533 -23.72 26.53 -17.83
N SER A 534 -22.98 27.01 -16.84
CA SER A 534 -22.97 28.44 -16.52
C SER A 534 -22.31 29.27 -17.62
N ALA A 535 -22.94 30.37 -18.01
CA ALA A 535 -22.33 31.40 -18.85
C ALA A 535 -21.14 32.10 -18.17
N ASN A 536 -20.99 31.96 -16.85
CA ASN A 536 -19.87 32.51 -16.10
C ASN A 536 -18.61 31.65 -16.21
N ASN A 537 -18.69 30.41 -16.73
CA ASN A 537 -17.51 29.59 -16.98
C ASN A 537 -16.56 30.30 -17.96
N ILE A 538 -15.26 30.06 -17.83
CA ILE A 538 -14.26 30.57 -18.78
C ILE A 538 -13.91 29.45 -19.76
N ILE A 539 -13.95 29.76 -21.06
CA ILE A 539 -13.48 28.88 -22.12
C ILE A 539 -12.49 29.67 -22.98
N ASP A 540 -11.21 29.34 -22.86
CA ASP A 540 -10.09 30.03 -23.51
C ASP A 540 -9.82 29.45 -24.90
N THR A 541 -10.77 29.66 -25.82
CA THR A 541 -10.67 29.26 -27.23
C THR A 541 -10.24 30.41 -28.12
N ALA A 542 -9.78 30.08 -29.34
CA ALA A 542 -9.45 31.10 -30.34
C ALA A 542 -10.68 31.89 -30.84
N THR A 543 -11.87 31.27 -30.86
CA THR A 543 -13.11 31.89 -31.32
C THR A 543 -14.30 31.52 -30.43
N THR A 544 -15.35 32.35 -30.43
CA THR A 544 -16.62 32.03 -29.76
C THR A 544 -17.27 30.76 -30.31
N ALA A 545 -17.14 30.49 -31.61
CA ALA A 545 -17.69 29.30 -32.25
C ALA A 545 -17.03 28.00 -31.79
N SER A 546 -15.80 28.08 -31.26
CA SER A 546 -15.07 26.93 -30.69
C SER A 546 -15.41 26.68 -29.23
N GLN A 547 -16.25 27.51 -28.58
CA GLN A 547 -16.63 27.27 -27.18
C GLN A 547 -17.56 26.07 -27.04
N PHE A 548 -18.51 25.94 -27.97
CA PHE A 548 -19.50 24.87 -28.00
C PHE A 548 -19.62 24.34 -29.43
N ALA A 549 -19.54 23.03 -29.59
CA ALA A 549 -19.70 22.36 -30.86
C ALA A 549 -20.75 21.24 -30.77
N LEU A 550 -21.30 20.88 -31.92
CA LEU A 550 -22.17 19.72 -32.09
C LEU A 550 -21.48 18.73 -33.03
N LEU A 551 -21.42 17.45 -32.65
CA LEU A 551 -20.85 16.43 -33.54
C LEU A 551 -21.79 16.18 -34.72
N ALA A 552 -21.28 16.36 -35.94
CA ALA A 552 -22.08 16.18 -37.15
C ALA A 552 -22.39 14.69 -37.39
N GLY A 553 -23.69 14.35 -37.43
CA GLY A 553 -24.14 13.00 -37.78
C GLY A 553 -24.43 12.06 -36.61
N GLY A 554 -24.27 12.52 -35.36
CA GLY A 554 -24.66 11.76 -34.16
C GLY A 554 -26.18 11.53 -34.06
N SER A 555 -26.56 10.46 -33.35
CA SER A 555 -27.95 10.07 -33.16
C SER A 555 -28.64 11.02 -32.17
N GLY A 556 -29.64 11.78 -32.60
CA GLY A 556 -30.36 12.70 -31.70
C GLY A 556 -29.71 14.08 -31.48
N VAL A 557 -28.63 14.40 -32.20
CA VAL A 557 -27.95 15.73 -32.15
C VAL A 557 -28.89 16.92 -32.38
N ALA A 558 -30.01 16.74 -33.08
CA ALA A 558 -31.03 17.78 -33.24
C ALA A 558 -31.70 18.21 -31.91
N ALA A 559 -31.71 17.34 -30.89
CA ALA A 559 -32.16 17.65 -29.54
C ALA A 559 -31.14 18.51 -28.78
N CYS A 560 -29.87 18.53 -29.22
CA CYS A 560 -28.82 19.45 -28.77
C CYS A 560 -28.99 20.84 -29.41
N THR A 561 -30.13 21.51 -29.24
CA THR A 561 -30.30 22.88 -29.77
C THR A 561 -29.50 24.02 -29.08
N PRO A 562 -28.76 23.87 -27.96
CA PRO A 562 -28.16 25.03 -27.28
C PRO A 562 -26.89 25.60 -27.92
N ALA A 563 -26.08 24.80 -28.62
CA ALA A 563 -24.69 25.13 -28.96
C ALA A 563 -24.54 26.46 -29.73
N ASP A 564 -25.47 26.78 -30.63
CA ASP A 564 -25.42 28.01 -31.44
C ASP A 564 -25.81 29.30 -30.67
N THR A 565 -26.39 29.17 -29.47
CA THR A 565 -26.93 30.30 -28.69
C THR A 565 -26.24 30.51 -27.35
N TRP A 566 -25.45 29.54 -26.90
CA TRP A 566 -24.74 29.60 -25.63
C TRP A 566 -23.49 30.43 -25.72
N THR A 567 -23.16 31.08 -24.60
CA THR A 567 -21.92 31.84 -24.47
C THR A 567 -21.23 31.46 -23.18
N ALA A 568 -19.90 31.50 -23.19
CA ALA A 568 -19.08 31.47 -21.99
C ALA A 568 -18.13 32.67 -22.02
N VAL A 569 -17.51 33.00 -20.88
CA VAL A 569 -16.49 34.05 -20.82
C VAL A 569 -15.33 33.65 -21.73
N LEU A 570 -15.15 34.38 -22.83
CA LEU A 570 -14.09 34.15 -23.80
C LEU A 570 -12.77 34.76 -23.34
N GLY A 571 -11.68 33.99 -23.46
CA GLY A 571 -10.31 34.46 -23.32
C GLY A 571 -9.60 33.96 -22.07
N ALA A 572 -8.34 34.39 -21.93
CA ALA A 572 -7.41 33.80 -20.97
C ALA A 572 -7.91 33.90 -19.51
N PRO A 573 -7.83 32.80 -18.73
CA PRO A 573 -8.27 32.80 -17.33
C PRO A 573 -7.37 33.64 -16.42
N GLY A 574 -6.14 33.93 -16.86
CA GLY A 574 -5.15 34.71 -16.13
C GLY A 574 -4.39 33.87 -15.11
N PHE A 575 -3.94 32.67 -15.47
CA PHE A 575 -3.04 31.88 -14.61
C PHE A 575 -1.73 32.62 -14.31
N VAL A 576 -1.12 32.30 -13.18
CA VAL A 576 0.19 32.87 -12.80
C VAL A 576 1.29 32.41 -13.75
N ALA A 577 1.34 31.11 -14.08
CA ALA A 577 2.34 30.56 -14.99
C ALA A 577 1.90 29.21 -15.57
N VAL A 578 0.99 29.26 -16.55
CA VAL A 578 0.61 28.15 -17.44
C VAL A 578 0.67 28.68 -18.87
N SER A 579 1.21 27.92 -19.81
CA SER A 579 1.35 28.34 -21.21
C SER A 579 0.76 27.32 -22.18
N ALA A 580 0.17 27.81 -23.27
CA ALA A 580 -0.40 27.01 -24.34
C ALA A 580 0.65 26.26 -25.19
N ALA A 581 1.94 26.63 -25.07
CA ALA A 581 3.01 26.19 -25.97
C ALA A 581 3.98 25.20 -25.33
N THR A 582 3.82 24.90 -24.04
CA THR A 582 4.68 23.98 -23.30
C THR A 582 3.94 22.69 -23.08
N ASP A 583 4.57 21.55 -23.44
CA ASP A 583 4.18 20.28 -22.85
C ASP A 583 4.28 20.44 -21.32
N LEU A 584 3.13 20.46 -20.65
CA LEU A 584 3.05 20.70 -19.21
C LEU A 584 3.69 19.56 -18.40
N ALA A 585 4.05 18.46 -19.05
CA ALA A 585 4.87 17.40 -18.47
C ALA A 585 6.38 17.74 -18.39
N GLU A 586 6.87 18.76 -19.12
CA GLU A 586 8.29 19.01 -19.28
C GLU A 586 8.88 20.17 -18.44
N GLY A 587 9.99 19.84 -17.76
CA GLY A 587 11.17 20.71 -17.70
C GLY A 587 11.27 21.86 -16.68
N SER A 588 10.27 22.72 -16.47
CA SER A 588 10.51 23.99 -15.76
C SER A 588 9.77 24.10 -14.42
N ALA A 589 10.49 24.48 -13.35
CA ALA A 589 9.96 24.79 -12.01
C ALA A 589 9.04 26.03 -11.95
N THR A 590 8.42 26.39 -13.08
CA THR A 590 7.58 27.56 -13.26
C THR A 590 6.09 27.23 -13.34
N PHE A 591 5.67 25.96 -13.45
CA PHE A 591 4.23 25.65 -13.54
C PHE A 591 3.49 26.13 -12.29
N ASN A 592 2.49 26.99 -12.49
CA ASN A 592 1.63 27.49 -11.44
C ASN A 592 0.20 27.72 -11.99
N PRO A 593 -0.72 26.77 -11.71
CA PRO A 593 -2.10 26.82 -12.20
C PRO A 593 -3.00 27.71 -11.34
N LEU A 594 -2.47 28.40 -10.32
CA LEU A 594 -3.26 29.38 -9.58
C LEU A 594 -3.72 30.51 -10.51
N PRO A 595 -4.98 30.96 -10.39
CA PRO A 595 -5.41 32.18 -11.04
C PRO A 595 -4.76 33.40 -10.40
N SER A 596 -4.32 34.36 -11.21
CA SER A 596 -3.86 35.67 -10.75
C SER A 596 -5.02 36.46 -10.13
N ALA A 597 -4.75 37.20 -9.06
CA ALA A 597 -5.73 38.06 -8.40
C ALA A 597 -6.34 39.12 -9.34
N THR A 598 -5.62 39.51 -10.40
CA THR A 598 -6.11 40.44 -11.43
C THR A 598 -6.63 39.76 -12.70
N GLY A 599 -6.56 38.43 -12.77
CA GLY A 599 -7.01 37.63 -13.91
C GLY A 599 -8.54 37.53 -14.02
N ALA A 600 -9.03 37.12 -15.18
CA ALA A 600 -10.47 36.99 -15.44
C ALA A 600 -11.16 35.99 -14.50
N ALA A 601 -10.44 34.93 -14.09
CA ALA A 601 -10.92 33.95 -13.12
C ALA A 601 -11.26 34.59 -11.75
N CYS A 602 -10.46 35.56 -11.29
CA CYS A 602 -10.62 36.22 -9.99
C CYS A 602 -11.42 37.53 -10.04
N THR A 603 -11.50 38.20 -11.20
CA THR A 603 -12.20 39.48 -11.33
C THR A 603 -13.61 39.36 -11.92
N GLY A 604 -13.86 38.32 -12.73
CA GLY A 604 -15.19 38.08 -13.31
C GLY A 604 -16.25 37.65 -12.29
N THR A 605 -17.52 37.61 -12.72
CA THR A 605 -18.67 37.13 -11.93
C THR A 605 -18.54 35.65 -11.60
N LYS A 606 -18.77 35.24 -10.35
CA LYS A 606 -18.78 33.83 -9.91
C LYS A 606 -20.23 33.38 -9.73
N ASP A 607 -20.50 32.13 -10.03
CA ASP A 607 -21.76 31.49 -9.71
C ASP A 607 -21.92 31.39 -8.19
N ALA A 608 -23.15 31.63 -7.73
CA ALA A 608 -23.56 31.33 -6.37
C ALA A 608 -23.53 29.82 -6.13
N LEU A 609 -23.59 29.41 -4.85
CA LEU A 609 -23.69 27.99 -4.50
C LEU A 609 -24.93 27.37 -5.17
N PRO A 610 -24.78 26.26 -5.91
CA PRO A 610 -25.89 25.67 -6.64
C PRO A 610 -26.99 25.28 -5.65
N ASN A 611 -28.15 25.92 -5.77
CA ASN A 611 -29.30 25.67 -4.89
C ASN A 611 -29.00 25.78 -3.38
N SER A 612 -28.02 26.60 -2.97
CA SER A 612 -27.55 26.72 -1.57
C SER A 612 -27.11 25.38 -0.94
N ASP A 613 -26.65 24.44 -1.76
CA ASP A 613 -26.21 23.12 -1.32
C ASP A 613 -24.93 23.22 -0.47
N PRO A 614 -24.93 22.71 0.78
CA PRO A 614 -23.83 22.89 1.73
C PRO A 614 -22.55 22.12 1.37
N PHE A 615 -22.62 21.20 0.39
CA PHE A 615 -21.41 20.53 -0.10
C PHE A 615 -20.44 21.51 -0.75
N PHE A 616 -20.98 22.51 -1.47
CA PHE A 616 -20.17 23.47 -2.21
C PHE A 616 -19.78 24.66 -1.34
N SER A 617 -18.50 25.04 -1.43
CA SER A 617 -17.95 26.22 -0.77
C SER A 617 -17.93 27.41 -1.73
N SER A 618 -18.14 28.62 -1.21
CA SER A 618 -18.05 29.84 -2.03
C SER A 618 -16.61 30.12 -2.42
N VAL A 619 -16.39 30.64 -3.62
CA VAL A 619 -15.05 30.88 -4.16
C VAL A 619 -14.81 32.36 -4.45
N SER A 620 -13.54 32.77 -4.32
CA SER A 620 -13.06 34.12 -4.68
C SER A 620 -12.53 34.18 -6.11
N CYS A 621 -12.18 33.03 -6.69
CA CYS A 621 -11.79 32.85 -8.08
C CYS A 621 -12.47 31.60 -8.66
N LYS A 622 -12.76 31.60 -9.96
CA LYS A 622 -13.18 30.39 -10.70
C LYS A 622 -12.04 29.37 -10.75
N GLY A 623 -12.39 28.12 -11.00
CA GLY A 623 -11.44 27.03 -11.17
C GLY A 623 -11.14 26.25 -9.89
N ALA A 624 -10.26 25.25 -10.06
CA ALA A 624 -9.94 24.21 -9.08
C ALA A 624 -9.40 24.71 -7.74
N PHE A 625 -8.87 25.94 -7.69
CA PHE A 625 -8.22 26.47 -6.48
C PHE A 625 -9.15 27.37 -5.66
N GLY A 626 -10.25 27.85 -6.23
CA GLY A 626 -11.20 28.74 -5.57
C GLY A 626 -10.64 30.11 -5.10
N SER A 627 -9.34 30.35 -5.25
CA SER A 627 -8.61 31.53 -4.78
C SER A 627 -7.30 31.71 -5.56
N SER A 628 -6.65 32.86 -5.38
CA SER A 628 -5.34 33.17 -5.96
C SER A 628 -4.15 32.83 -5.05
N THR A 629 -4.40 32.24 -3.88
CA THR A 629 -3.38 32.01 -2.84
C THR A 629 -3.31 30.58 -2.34
N ASP A 630 -4.40 29.82 -2.42
CA ASP A 630 -4.46 28.46 -1.91
C ASP A 630 -4.18 27.44 -3.02
N ASN A 631 -2.94 26.96 -3.04
CA ASN A 631 -2.49 25.95 -3.98
C ASN A 631 -2.45 24.57 -3.31
N TRP A 632 -3.61 23.94 -3.20
CA TRP A 632 -3.75 22.64 -2.53
C TRP A 632 -2.90 21.53 -3.18
N LEU A 633 -2.56 21.62 -4.46
CA LEU A 633 -1.61 20.70 -5.14
C LEU A 633 -0.17 20.80 -4.61
N ALA A 634 0.24 21.93 -4.03
CA ALA A 634 1.65 22.21 -3.73
C ALA A 634 2.25 21.28 -2.65
N GLY A 635 1.42 20.71 -1.78
CA GLY A 635 1.88 19.80 -0.72
C GLY A 635 1.89 18.33 -1.13
N TYR A 636 0.99 17.95 -2.06
CA TYR A 636 0.70 16.54 -2.28
C TYR A 636 0.67 16.08 -3.75
N SER A 637 0.77 16.93 -4.76
CA SER A 637 0.69 16.48 -6.15
C SER A 637 2.00 15.89 -6.68
N TRP A 638 1.93 15.04 -7.71
CA TRP A 638 3.11 14.56 -8.43
C TRP A 638 3.98 15.73 -8.93
N LEU A 639 3.36 16.77 -9.49
CA LEU A 639 4.03 17.99 -9.97
C LEU A 639 4.85 18.68 -8.88
N ALA A 640 4.29 18.79 -7.68
CA ALA A 640 5.00 19.36 -6.54
C ALA A 640 6.17 18.47 -6.13
N CYS A 641 5.94 17.16 -6.04
CA CYS A 641 6.94 16.20 -5.58
C CYS A 641 8.08 15.97 -6.57
N SER A 642 7.84 16.18 -7.87
CA SER A 642 8.85 16.08 -8.94
C SER A 642 9.59 17.39 -9.20
N GLY A 643 9.32 18.45 -8.41
CA GLY A 643 9.95 19.76 -8.54
C GLY A 643 9.53 20.53 -9.80
N LYS A 644 8.41 20.15 -10.42
CA LYS A 644 7.87 20.78 -11.64
C LYS A 644 6.93 21.95 -11.36
N MET A 645 6.63 22.21 -10.09
CA MET A 645 5.66 23.22 -9.67
C MET A 645 6.30 24.36 -8.87
N ALA A 646 5.92 25.60 -9.17
CA ALA A 646 6.32 26.75 -8.37
C ALA A 646 5.64 26.72 -6.99
N GLY A 647 6.41 26.99 -5.93
CA GLY A 647 5.88 26.97 -4.56
C GLY A 647 5.64 25.57 -4.00
N ALA A 648 6.20 24.53 -4.62
CA ALA A 648 6.13 23.16 -4.12
C ALA A 648 6.65 23.04 -2.67
N THR A 649 5.90 22.31 -1.85
CA THR A 649 6.22 21.98 -0.45
C THR A 649 6.31 20.48 -0.19
N CYS A 650 6.08 19.65 -1.22
CA CYS A 650 6.18 18.20 -1.12
C CYS A 650 7.63 17.75 -0.83
N PRO A 651 7.85 16.77 0.06
CA PRO A 651 9.18 16.24 0.38
C PRO A 651 9.88 15.47 -0.76
N GLY A 652 9.19 15.17 -1.87
CA GLY A 652 9.72 14.50 -3.05
C GLY A 652 8.87 13.32 -3.53
N VAL A 653 9.14 12.80 -4.73
CA VAL A 653 8.62 11.51 -5.20
C VAL A 653 9.32 10.39 -4.42
N PRO A 654 8.61 9.37 -3.90
CA PRO A 654 9.26 8.22 -3.27
C PRO A 654 10.29 7.58 -4.21
N ALA A 655 11.54 7.46 -3.76
CA ALA A 655 12.58 6.80 -4.55
C ALA A 655 12.21 5.33 -4.78
N THR A 656 12.46 4.80 -5.99
CA THR A 656 12.27 3.37 -6.24
C THR A 656 13.19 2.55 -5.33
N LEU A 657 12.61 1.55 -4.66
CA LEU A 657 13.32 0.58 -3.84
C LEU A 657 13.77 -0.65 -4.65
N PHE A 658 13.45 -0.70 -5.94
CA PHE A 658 13.52 -1.91 -6.76
C PHE A 658 14.59 -1.83 -7.83
N ALA A 659 15.28 -2.93 -8.07
CA ALA A 659 16.25 -3.08 -9.14
C ALA A 659 15.57 -2.90 -10.50
N ALA A 660 16.28 -2.33 -11.47
CA ALA A 660 15.76 -2.19 -12.82
C ALA A 660 15.50 -3.57 -13.44
N LEU A 661 14.26 -3.79 -13.87
CA LEU A 661 13.86 -4.98 -14.60
C LEU A 661 13.99 -4.75 -16.11
N GLY A 662 14.17 -5.83 -16.87
CA GLY A 662 14.10 -5.76 -18.33
C GLY A 662 12.69 -5.42 -18.82
N SER A 663 12.56 -5.07 -20.10
CA SER A 663 11.29 -4.72 -20.74
C SER A 663 10.27 -5.87 -20.77
N SER A 664 10.74 -7.12 -20.73
CA SER A 664 9.91 -8.31 -20.57
C SER A 664 10.05 -8.86 -19.16
N VAL A 665 8.93 -9.00 -18.44
CA VAL A 665 8.89 -9.54 -17.08
C VAL A 665 7.87 -10.68 -16.98
N VAL A 666 8.28 -11.81 -16.41
CA VAL A 666 7.40 -12.97 -16.20
C VAL A 666 7.40 -13.36 -14.71
N ALA A 667 6.21 -13.46 -14.11
CA ALA A 667 6.07 -13.98 -12.75
C ALA A 667 6.18 -15.51 -12.72
N ILE A 668 6.97 -16.04 -11.78
CA ILE A 668 7.15 -17.47 -11.55
C ILE A 668 6.95 -17.81 -10.07
N GLY A 669 6.39 -18.99 -9.80
CA GLY A 669 6.07 -19.48 -8.46
C GLY A 669 5.11 -20.67 -8.49
N GLY A 670 4.82 -21.26 -7.33
CA GLY A 670 3.99 -22.46 -7.22
C GLY A 670 4.68 -23.73 -7.72
N THR A 671 3.92 -24.78 -7.98
CA THR A 671 4.45 -26.06 -8.48
C THR A 671 4.29 -26.15 -10.00
N ILE A 672 5.38 -26.38 -10.74
CA ILE A 672 5.28 -26.53 -12.19
C ILE A 672 4.60 -27.86 -12.56
N SER A 673 3.69 -27.80 -13.53
CA SER A 673 2.95 -28.97 -14.06
C SER A 673 3.58 -29.55 -15.33
N SER A 674 4.50 -28.81 -15.96
CA SER A 674 5.31 -29.20 -17.10
C SER A 674 6.73 -28.63 -16.97
N SER A 675 7.69 -29.13 -17.75
CA SER A 675 9.04 -28.58 -17.73
C SER A 675 9.05 -27.13 -18.21
N LEU A 676 9.64 -26.24 -17.43
CA LEU A 676 9.69 -24.80 -17.68
C LEU A 676 11.04 -24.41 -18.28
N ALA A 677 11.03 -23.48 -19.23
CA ALA A 677 12.25 -22.88 -19.80
C ALA A 677 12.28 -21.38 -19.49
N LEU A 678 13.39 -20.90 -18.92
CA LEU A 678 13.68 -19.49 -18.71
C LEU A 678 14.69 -19.04 -19.78
N VAL A 679 14.34 -18.03 -20.55
CA VAL A 679 15.08 -17.58 -21.74
C VAL A 679 15.76 -16.24 -21.51
N SER A 680 16.88 -16.03 -22.20
CA SER A 680 17.62 -14.76 -22.11
C SER A 680 16.78 -13.57 -22.62
N GLY A 681 17.05 -12.37 -22.10
CA GLY A 681 16.29 -11.15 -22.42
C GLY A 681 14.97 -10.98 -21.66
N THR A 682 14.54 -11.97 -20.88
CA THR A 682 13.37 -11.87 -19.99
C THR A 682 13.83 -11.81 -18.53
N SER A 683 13.27 -10.87 -17.76
CA SER A 683 13.44 -10.83 -16.30
C SER A 683 12.36 -11.70 -15.64
N TYR A 684 12.77 -12.60 -14.74
CA TYR A 684 11.81 -13.47 -14.05
C TYR A 684 11.60 -13.01 -12.62
N LEU A 685 10.35 -12.75 -12.24
CA LEU A 685 9.98 -12.34 -10.88
C LEU A 685 9.49 -13.55 -10.09
N LEU A 686 10.29 -14.03 -9.15
CA LEU A 686 9.96 -15.11 -8.23
C LEU A 686 9.05 -14.56 -7.12
N THR A 687 7.75 -14.80 -7.26
CA THR A 687 6.71 -14.24 -6.37
C THR A 687 6.40 -15.10 -5.16
N SER A 688 6.76 -16.38 -5.21
CA SER A 688 6.56 -17.37 -4.16
C SER A 688 7.57 -18.51 -4.31
N GLN A 689 7.45 -19.59 -3.54
CA GLN A 689 8.27 -20.79 -3.75
C GLN A 689 7.91 -21.45 -5.08
N LEU A 690 8.92 -21.72 -5.92
CA LEU A 690 8.81 -22.45 -7.18
C LEU A 690 9.25 -23.90 -6.98
N PHE A 691 8.33 -24.85 -7.07
CA PHE A 691 8.61 -26.28 -6.93
C PHE A 691 8.77 -26.96 -8.29
N VAL A 692 9.87 -27.70 -8.45
CA VAL A 692 10.16 -28.55 -9.62
C VAL A 692 9.97 -30.02 -9.20
N PRO A 693 8.82 -30.64 -9.48
CA PRO A 693 8.51 -31.99 -9.03
C PRO A 693 9.21 -33.08 -9.87
N SER A 694 9.07 -34.33 -9.42
CA SER A 694 9.65 -35.49 -10.10
C SER A 694 9.26 -35.56 -11.58
N GLY A 695 10.24 -35.82 -12.45
CA GLY A 695 10.06 -35.93 -13.90
C GLY A 695 10.08 -34.58 -14.65
N MET A 696 9.98 -33.46 -13.93
CA MET A 696 10.02 -32.12 -14.53
C MET A 696 11.43 -31.51 -14.51
N ALA A 697 11.65 -30.54 -15.39
CA ALA A 697 12.87 -29.75 -15.46
C ALA A 697 12.59 -28.26 -15.41
N LEU A 698 13.45 -27.52 -14.72
CA LEU A 698 13.62 -26.08 -14.90
C LEU A 698 14.87 -25.85 -15.74
N ASN A 699 14.70 -25.50 -17.02
CA ASN A 699 15.80 -25.20 -17.94
C ASN A 699 16.03 -23.68 -17.96
N ILE A 700 17.27 -23.22 -17.79
CA ILE A 700 17.60 -21.81 -17.65
C ILE A 700 18.74 -21.48 -18.59
N GLU A 701 18.47 -20.64 -19.59
CA GLU A 701 19.49 -20.20 -20.54
C GLU A 701 20.57 -19.33 -19.87
N ALA A 702 21.76 -19.29 -20.48
CA ALA A 702 22.85 -18.42 -20.03
C ALA A 702 22.43 -16.94 -20.05
N GLY A 703 22.80 -16.19 -19.01
CA GLY A 703 22.51 -14.76 -18.88
C GLY A 703 21.15 -14.42 -18.27
N VAL A 704 20.32 -15.41 -17.92
CA VAL A 704 19.02 -15.17 -17.28
C VAL A 704 19.18 -14.54 -15.89
N MET A 705 18.35 -13.53 -15.61
CA MET A 705 18.20 -12.87 -14.31
C MET A 705 16.86 -13.27 -13.68
N VAL A 706 16.91 -13.78 -12.45
CA VAL A 706 15.74 -14.09 -11.62
C VAL A 706 15.76 -13.21 -10.37
N TYR A 707 14.72 -12.41 -10.20
CA TYR A 707 14.53 -11.49 -9.08
C TYR A 707 13.45 -12.03 -8.14
N ALA A 708 13.75 -12.15 -6.85
CA ALA A 708 12.81 -12.61 -5.85
C ALA A 708 12.17 -11.44 -5.11
N LEU A 709 10.85 -11.50 -4.92
CA LEU A 709 10.14 -10.54 -4.08
C LEU A 709 10.66 -10.56 -2.64
N PRO A 710 10.54 -9.44 -1.89
CA PRO A 710 10.85 -9.42 -0.47
C PRO A 710 10.03 -10.48 0.27
N ALA A 711 10.65 -11.20 1.21
CA ALA A 711 9.97 -12.26 1.95
C ALA A 711 8.72 -11.72 2.69
N ALA A 712 7.55 -12.31 2.39
CA ALA A 712 6.23 -11.97 2.95
C ALA A 712 6.07 -12.26 4.46
N SER A 713 6.97 -13.05 5.03
CA SER A 713 6.99 -13.53 6.41
C SER A 713 8.23 -14.42 6.52
N PRO A 714 8.82 -14.63 7.71
CA PRO A 714 9.81 -15.70 7.87
C PRO A 714 9.29 -17.02 7.30
N THR A 715 8.02 -17.40 7.45
CA THR A 715 7.57 -18.77 7.08
C THR A 715 7.42 -19.08 5.58
N SER A 716 7.58 -18.13 4.66
CA SER A 716 7.35 -18.37 3.21
C SER A 716 8.20 -17.49 2.29
N ALA A 717 9.51 -17.43 2.54
CA ALA A 717 10.42 -16.72 1.64
C ALA A 717 10.38 -17.34 0.21
N PRO A 718 10.31 -16.51 -0.86
CA PRO A 718 10.41 -17.02 -2.23
C PRO A 718 11.72 -17.80 -2.41
N ALA A 719 11.63 -18.99 -2.98
CA ALA A 719 12.76 -19.91 -3.15
C ALA A 719 12.52 -20.80 -4.38
N ILE A 720 13.58 -21.33 -4.97
CA ILE A 720 13.46 -22.38 -6.01
C ILE A 720 13.78 -23.71 -5.36
N VAL A 721 12.87 -24.68 -5.51
CA VAL A 721 12.91 -25.95 -4.80
C VAL A 721 12.81 -27.10 -5.80
N VAL A 722 13.95 -27.72 -6.09
CA VAL A 722 14.00 -28.94 -6.90
C VAL A 722 13.74 -30.14 -6.00
N LEU A 723 12.59 -30.79 -6.20
CA LEU A 723 12.17 -31.95 -5.41
C LEU A 723 12.84 -33.23 -5.94
N LYS A 724 12.78 -34.30 -5.13
CA LYS A 724 13.35 -35.61 -5.50
C LYS A 724 12.89 -36.09 -6.87
N GLY A 725 13.84 -36.28 -7.79
CA GLY A 725 13.60 -36.71 -9.17
C GLY A 725 13.19 -35.60 -10.15
N GLY A 726 13.08 -34.35 -9.69
CA GLY A 726 13.06 -33.16 -10.54
C GLY A 726 14.49 -32.72 -10.87
N ARG A 727 14.66 -31.83 -11.86
CA ARG A 727 15.99 -31.33 -12.24
C ARG A 727 16.02 -29.84 -12.57
N ILE A 728 17.14 -29.18 -12.29
CA ILE A 728 17.45 -27.83 -12.79
C ILE A 728 18.61 -27.91 -13.79
N VAL A 729 18.46 -27.31 -14.96
CA VAL A 729 19.47 -27.30 -16.02
C VAL A 729 19.85 -25.86 -16.31
N ALA A 730 20.95 -25.40 -15.72
CA ALA A 730 21.40 -24.00 -15.75
C ALA A 730 22.83 -23.90 -16.31
N PRO A 731 23.03 -24.06 -17.63
CA PRO A 731 24.34 -23.97 -18.30
C PRO A 731 24.76 -22.51 -18.55
N GLY A 732 24.98 -21.73 -17.50
CA GLY A 732 25.55 -20.39 -17.61
C GLY A 732 26.98 -20.41 -18.19
N THR A 733 27.50 -19.24 -18.53
CA THR A 733 28.89 -19.08 -18.99
C THR A 733 29.59 -17.96 -18.22
N ALA A 734 30.92 -17.88 -18.32
CA ALA A 734 31.69 -16.83 -17.67
C ALA A 734 31.25 -15.41 -18.09
N THR A 735 30.84 -15.24 -19.35
CA THR A 735 30.38 -13.97 -19.92
C THR A 735 28.88 -13.74 -19.76
N MET A 736 28.10 -14.81 -19.61
CA MET A 736 26.64 -14.77 -19.41
C MET A 736 26.25 -15.68 -18.23
N PRO A 737 26.59 -15.30 -17.00
CA PRO A 737 26.23 -16.07 -15.82
C PRO A 737 24.72 -16.01 -15.58
N ILE A 738 24.17 -17.07 -15.00
CA ILE A 738 22.77 -17.08 -14.53
C ILE A 738 22.77 -16.49 -13.12
N THR A 739 21.90 -15.52 -12.84
CA THR A 739 21.88 -14.83 -11.54
C THR A 739 20.50 -14.89 -10.90
N PHE A 740 20.46 -15.34 -9.65
CA PHE A 740 19.30 -15.26 -8.76
C PHE A 740 19.57 -14.20 -7.68
N THR A 741 18.66 -13.26 -7.48
CA THR A 741 18.85 -12.12 -6.57
C THR A 741 17.52 -11.60 -6.01
N SER A 742 17.55 -10.64 -5.08
CA SER A 742 16.37 -9.88 -4.65
C SER A 742 15.95 -8.85 -5.71
N VAL A 743 14.67 -8.54 -5.77
CA VAL A 743 14.12 -7.43 -6.55
C VAL A 743 14.48 -6.05 -5.96
N LEU A 744 15.03 -5.97 -4.75
CA LEU A 744 15.44 -4.71 -4.15
C LEU A 744 16.71 -4.17 -4.81
N ALA A 745 16.77 -2.85 -5.05
CA ALA A 745 17.95 -2.18 -5.57
C ALA A 745 19.07 -2.13 -4.51
N GLU A 746 20.33 -2.07 -4.96
CA GLU A 746 21.49 -2.00 -4.06
C GLU A 746 21.41 -0.82 -3.07
N SER A 747 20.90 0.33 -3.53
CA SER A 747 20.65 1.52 -2.70
C SER A 747 19.60 1.29 -1.60
N ALA A 748 18.70 0.32 -1.76
CA ALA A 748 17.71 -0.08 -0.77
C ALA A 748 18.21 -1.19 0.18
N LEU A 749 19.35 -1.82 -0.12
CA LEU A 749 19.96 -2.89 0.68
C LEU A 749 20.95 -2.36 1.73
N VAL A 750 21.47 -1.14 1.56
CA VAL A 750 22.41 -0.51 2.50
C VAL A 750 21.73 -0.14 3.82
N SER A 751 21.87 -0.99 4.83
CA SER A 751 21.64 -0.62 6.23
C SER A 751 22.87 0.05 6.82
N SER A 752 22.74 0.95 7.79
CA SER A 752 23.89 1.48 8.55
C SER A 752 24.54 0.46 9.51
N ALA A 753 24.06 -0.79 9.55
CA ALA A 753 24.57 -1.84 10.44
C ALA A 753 25.71 -2.63 9.78
N THR A 754 26.96 -2.27 10.12
CA THR A 754 28.14 -3.12 9.95
C THR A 754 28.16 -4.16 11.07
N ALA A 755 28.26 -5.45 10.74
CA ALA A 755 28.65 -6.45 11.73
C ALA A 755 30.08 -6.90 11.49
N SER A 756 30.86 -6.83 12.56
CA SER A 756 32.08 -7.59 12.75
C SER A 756 31.70 -9.05 12.95
N THR A 757 31.99 -9.92 11.99
CA THR A 757 32.07 -11.35 12.27
C THR A 757 33.42 -11.69 12.88
N ASP A 758 33.44 -12.76 13.67
CA ASP A 758 34.63 -13.32 14.29
C ASP A 758 35.70 -13.62 13.21
N SER A 759 36.87 -13.00 13.34
CA SER A 759 38.08 -13.14 12.52
C SER A 759 38.01 -12.83 11.00
N ASN A 760 38.56 -11.66 10.65
CA ASN A 760 39.22 -11.23 9.39
C ASN A 760 38.43 -10.81 8.13
N GLU A 761 38.72 -9.55 7.75
CA GLU A 761 38.90 -8.95 6.41
C GLU A 761 37.85 -9.24 5.32
N ASN A 762 36.65 -8.71 5.53
CA ASN A 762 35.89 -7.90 4.55
C ASN A 762 34.51 -7.62 5.18
N ALA A 763 34.36 -6.48 5.83
CA ALA A 763 33.11 -6.08 6.45
C ALA A 763 32.03 -5.86 5.37
N ILE A 764 31.16 -6.85 5.17
CA ILE A 764 29.94 -6.72 4.35
C ILE A 764 28.80 -6.35 5.29
N THR A 765 28.04 -5.33 4.93
CA THR A 765 26.88 -4.82 5.66
C THR A 765 25.83 -5.93 5.83
N LEU A 766 25.33 -6.18 7.05
CA LEU A 766 24.31 -7.23 7.28
C LEU A 766 22.99 -6.97 6.53
N GLY A 767 22.74 -5.73 6.13
CA GLY A 767 21.57 -5.29 5.38
C GLY A 767 21.36 -5.96 4.02
N GLU A 768 22.36 -6.66 3.47
CA GLU A 768 22.32 -7.25 2.12
C GLU A 768 21.84 -8.73 2.11
N ARG A 769 21.81 -9.44 3.25
CA ARG A 769 21.50 -10.88 3.28
C ARG A 769 20.01 -11.18 3.52
N GLY A 770 19.59 -12.40 3.18
CA GLY A 770 18.30 -12.96 3.57
C GLY A 770 17.08 -12.23 3.01
N LYS A 771 17.21 -11.63 1.82
CA LYS A 771 16.12 -10.91 1.13
C LYS A 771 15.15 -11.84 0.42
N TRP A 772 15.60 -13.07 0.16
CA TRP A 772 14.80 -14.17 -0.35
C TRP A 772 15.39 -15.50 0.14
N GLY A 773 14.68 -16.60 -0.09
CA GLY A 773 15.06 -17.92 0.39
C GLY A 773 16.41 -18.36 -0.16
N GLY A 774 16.41 -18.82 -1.40
CA GLY A 774 17.59 -19.40 -2.04
C GLY A 774 17.21 -20.49 -3.03
N LEU A 775 18.22 -21.26 -3.45
CA LEU A 775 18.08 -22.41 -4.33
C LEU A 775 18.26 -23.71 -3.54
N ILE A 776 17.27 -24.61 -3.59
CA ILE A 776 17.29 -25.88 -2.85
C ILE A 776 17.18 -27.05 -3.83
N LEU A 777 18.10 -28.00 -3.75
CA LEU A 777 18.08 -29.25 -4.52
C LEU A 777 17.95 -30.43 -3.56
N LEU A 778 16.86 -31.19 -3.69
CA LEU A 778 16.58 -32.39 -2.89
C LEU A 778 16.71 -33.63 -3.79
N GLY A 779 17.75 -34.41 -3.58
CA GLY A 779 18.05 -35.61 -4.37
C GLY A 779 17.69 -36.93 -3.68
N LYS A 780 17.98 -38.02 -4.39
CA LYS A 780 17.71 -39.42 -3.96
C LYS A 780 18.97 -40.17 -3.49
N ALA A 781 20.09 -39.48 -3.30
CA ALA A 781 21.34 -40.11 -2.89
C ALA A 781 21.30 -40.58 -1.42
N PRO A 782 22.15 -41.57 -1.06
CA PRO A 782 22.27 -42.03 0.33
C PRO A 782 22.65 -40.91 1.30
N THR A 783 22.01 -40.92 2.48
CA THR A 783 22.37 -40.04 3.60
C THR A 783 22.39 -40.86 4.89
N ASN A 784 23.04 -40.35 5.95
CA ASN A 784 22.98 -40.95 7.29
C ASN A 784 21.69 -40.60 8.04
N MET A 785 20.77 -39.87 7.41
CA MET A 785 19.48 -39.49 7.95
C MET A 785 18.36 -40.35 7.34
N PRO A 786 17.25 -40.60 8.07
CA PRO A 786 16.07 -41.25 7.49
C PRO A 786 15.57 -40.53 6.24
N THR A 787 15.03 -41.25 5.24
CA THR A 787 14.44 -40.63 4.02
C THR A 787 13.15 -39.83 4.28
N SER A 788 12.62 -39.92 5.50
CA SER A 788 11.54 -39.10 6.04
C SER A 788 12.03 -37.77 6.64
N THR A 789 13.35 -37.52 6.68
CA THR A 789 13.93 -36.29 7.23
C THR A 789 13.54 -35.11 6.35
N GLN A 790 12.93 -34.10 6.97
CA GLN A 790 12.57 -32.87 6.29
C GLN A 790 13.79 -31.97 6.11
N ILE A 791 13.82 -31.23 5.00
CA ILE A 791 14.84 -30.21 4.80
C ILE A 791 14.55 -29.01 5.71
N GLU A 792 15.60 -28.40 6.23
CA GLU A 792 15.50 -27.11 6.90
C GLU A 792 15.01 -26.04 5.91
N GLY A 793 14.17 -25.15 6.41
CA GLY A 793 13.67 -23.99 5.71
C GLY A 793 12.37 -24.21 4.92
N ILE A 794 12.02 -25.45 4.57
CA ILE A 794 10.77 -25.75 3.84
C ILE A 794 10.04 -26.95 4.47
N THR A 795 8.85 -26.66 5.01
CA THR A 795 8.00 -27.65 5.68
C THR A 795 7.44 -28.66 4.68
N GLY A 796 7.46 -29.94 5.04
CA GLY A 796 6.75 -31.00 4.29
C GLY A 796 7.54 -31.67 3.17
N TYR A 797 8.78 -31.26 2.90
CA TYR A 797 9.61 -31.87 1.85
C TYR A 797 10.83 -32.58 2.42
N THR A 798 11.13 -33.76 1.91
CA THR A 798 12.22 -34.63 2.40
C THR A 798 13.28 -34.87 1.35
N TYR A 799 14.48 -35.24 1.79
CA TYR A 799 15.61 -35.56 0.93
C TYR A 799 16.20 -36.95 1.23
N GLY A 800 17.10 -37.40 0.36
CA GLY A 800 17.79 -38.68 0.50
C GLY A 800 17.03 -39.88 -0.05
N GLY A 801 17.76 -40.97 -0.28
CA GLY A 801 17.28 -42.21 -0.86
C GLY A 801 18.39 -43.26 -0.98
N THR A 802 18.31 -44.11 -2.01
CA THR A 802 19.29 -45.20 -2.25
C THR A 802 20.07 -45.03 -3.55
N ASP A 803 19.76 -44.01 -4.36
CA ASP A 803 20.33 -43.85 -5.70
C ASP A 803 21.47 -42.83 -5.68
N ALA A 804 22.69 -43.33 -5.54
CA ALA A 804 23.89 -42.49 -5.52
C ALA A 804 24.17 -41.78 -6.85
N THR A 805 23.56 -42.24 -7.96
CA THR A 805 23.81 -41.74 -9.31
C THR A 805 22.74 -40.77 -9.81
N GLU A 806 21.69 -40.52 -9.00
CA GLU A 806 20.63 -39.59 -9.35
C GLU A 806 21.18 -38.20 -9.68
N SER A 807 20.55 -37.56 -10.66
CA SER A 807 20.91 -36.21 -11.10
C SER A 807 19.77 -35.26 -10.79
N SER A 808 20.03 -34.29 -9.91
CA SER A 808 19.20 -33.11 -9.72
C SER A 808 19.50 -32.02 -10.76
N GLY A 809 20.40 -32.30 -11.73
CA GLY A 809 20.67 -31.50 -12.91
C GLY A 809 22.07 -30.87 -12.96
N THR A 810 22.18 -29.68 -13.54
CA THR A 810 23.43 -28.97 -13.82
C THR A 810 23.34 -27.52 -13.37
N LEU A 811 24.32 -27.05 -12.60
CA LEU A 811 24.55 -25.64 -12.27
C LEU A 811 25.93 -25.25 -12.82
N GLN A 812 25.99 -24.37 -13.81
CA GLN A 812 27.24 -23.89 -14.39
C GLN A 812 27.23 -22.35 -14.41
N TYR A 813 28.25 -21.70 -13.84
CA TYR A 813 28.33 -20.23 -13.73
C TYR A 813 27.05 -19.59 -13.15
N VAL A 814 26.56 -20.14 -12.05
CA VAL A 814 25.37 -19.67 -11.33
C VAL A 814 25.76 -18.75 -10.18
N ARG A 815 25.10 -17.59 -10.07
CA ARG A 815 25.23 -16.63 -8.97
C ARG A 815 23.95 -16.60 -8.15
N VAL A 816 24.08 -16.68 -6.83
CA VAL A 816 23.00 -16.44 -5.88
C VAL A 816 23.42 -15.29 -4.99
N TRP A 817 22.75 -14.15 -5.12
CA TRP A 817 22.98 -12.95 -4.34
C TRP A 817 21.80 -12.72 -3.39
N HIS A 818 22.07 -12.14 -2.22
CA HIS A 818 21.04 -11.76 -1.23
C HIS A 818 20.13 -12.90 -0.71
N GLY A 819 20.42 -14.16 -1.05
CA GLY A 819 19.72 -15.34 -0.52
C GLY A 819 20.11 -15.62 0.94
N GLY A 820 19.47 -16.59 1.60
CA GLY A 820 19.74 -16.89 3.00
C GLY A 820 18.63 -16.48 3.96
N ALA A 821 17.35 -16.72 3.64
CA ALA A 821 16.26 -16.24 4.50
C ALA A 821 16.13 -17.06 5.79
N ILE A 822 16.03 -16.34 6.92
CA ILE A 822 15.64 -16.93 8.20
C ILE A 822 14.12 -17.12 8.16
N VAL A 823 13.69 -18.38 8.18
CA VAL A 823 12.29 -18.77 8.04
C VAL A 823 11.69 -19.38 9.30
N GLY A 824 12.47 -19.33 10.38
CA GLY A 824 12.13 -19.71 11.74
C GLY A 824 13.40 -19.79 12.59
N ALA A 825 13.27 -20.06 13.90
CA ALA A 825 14.43 -20.26 14.76
C ALA A 825 15.12 -21.59 14.43
N ASN A 826 16.42 -21.55 14.11
CA ASN A 826 17.18 -22.69 13.58
C ASN A 826 16.47 -23.33 12.38
N ASN A 827 15.82 -22.49 11.57
CA ASN A 827 15.14 -22.89 10.36
C ASN A 827 15.44 -21.83 9.29
N GLU A 828 16.47 -22.10 8.50
CA GLU A 828 16.99 -21.15 7.51
C GLU A 828 16.96 -21.79 6.13
N ILE A 829 16.65 -20.98 5.11
CA ILE A 829 16.94 -21.34 3.73
C ILE A 829 18.31 -20.76 3.42
N ASN A 830 19.32 -21.60 3.19
CA ASN A 830 20.63 -21.14 2.75
C ASN A 830 20.58 -20.59 1.31
N GLY A 831 21.59 -19.82 0.91
CA GLY A 831 21.70 -19.32 -0.47
C GLY A 831 21.62 -20.45 -1.51
N ILE A 832 22.40 -21.52 -1.32
CA ILE A 832 22.26 -22.78 -2.08
C ILE A 832 22.29 -23.95 -1.09
N THR A 833 21.31 -24.85 -1.19
CA THR A 833 21.17 -26.05 -0.34
C THR A 833 21.18 -27.31 -1.19
N PHE A 834 22.04 -28.28 -0.85
CA PHE A 834 22.06 -29.61 -1.45
C PHE A 834 21.67 -30.67 -0.40
N GLY A 835 20.46 -31.22 -0.51
CA GLY A 835 19.97 -32.30 0.35
C GLY A 835 20.02 -33.64 -0.38
N GLY A 836 20.98 -34.51 -0.06
CA GLY A 836 21.05 -35.87 -0.61
C GLY A 836 21.14 -35.93 -2.14
N VAL A 837 21.94 -35.05 -2.75
CA VAL A 837 22.11 -34.93 -4.20
C VAL A 837 23.15 -35.94 -4.72
N GLY A 838 22.83 -36.67 -5.80
CA GLY A 838 23.68 -37.74 -6.33
C GLY A 838 24.79 -37.28 -7.29
N SER A 839 25.71 -38.20 -7.60
CA SER A 839 26.89 -37.96 -8.44
C SER A 839 26.58 -37.65 -9.91
N GLY A 840 25.32 -37.84 -10.33
CA GLY A 840 24.85 -37.41 -11.65
C GLY A 840 24.61 -35.89 -11.73
N THR A 841 24.66 -35.16 -10.62
CA THR A 841 24.49 -33.71 -10.57
C THR A 841 25.83 -33.02 -10.82
N THR A 842 25.87 -32.04 -11.73
CA THR A 842 27.09 -31.29 -12.05
C THR A 842 26.99 -29.87 -11.50
N VAL A 843 28.02 -29.41 -10.78
CA VAL A 843 28.13 -28.04 -10.25
C VAL A 843 29.51 -27.50 -10.61
N ALA A 844 29.56 -26.38 -11.35
CA ALA A 844 30.80 -25.79 -11.86
C ALA A 844 30.77 -24.26 -11.91
#